data_AF-E6QBU9-F1
#
_entry.id   AF-E6QBU9-F1
#
_cell.length_a   1.000
_cell.length_b   1.000
_cell.length_c   1.000
_cell.angle_alpha   90.00
_cell.angle_beta   90.00
_cell.angle_gamma   90.00
#
_symmetry.space_group_name_H-M   'P 1'
#
loop_
_entity.id
_entity.type
_entity.pdbx_description
1 polymer ?
#
loop_
_entity_poly.entity_id
_entity_poly.type
_entity_poly.pdbx_seq_one_letter_code
_entity_poly.pdbx_strand_id
1 'polypeptide(L)'
;MPVTPVRDAAGEWLRLEMPFPGRTVILRAWQAQVGRVTLYLLDSNDPLNAAADRGITAELYGGGPETRLQQEICLGVGGWMLLRRLGIQPDICHLNEGHAAFAILARAYSHMRDHGTDFACALTATRAGNIFTTHTPVSAGFDRFPPELMTRYVAGASEAFGIDIETVLALGREHPEDRREPFNMAWLAIRGSLTVNGVSRLHGTVSRRLFQPLFPRWPEDEVPVTHVTNGVHMPSWDSAEADALWTTYCGKSRWLGDLKDIETDFRQTADADIWHLRSVARQEVIQFARQRLQQQLAATYAPERECEQAKTALDPNTLTIGFARRFAAYKRPNMLLSDPDRLYRLLNNPRYPVQLLIAGKAHPQDGAGKAMIQQWTQFIHQYPDLAGRVVFITDYDMLVAEHLVQGVDLWINTPRRPWEASGTSGMKVLVNGGLNLSELDGWWAEAYCPEVGWALGDGREHDTDLAWDQQEAQQLYRLLEDEVVPLFYHQRDANGCPCGWVGKIRESMGRLTPQFSTNRMLQEYVSTLYVPAARLLAARSDRATVEGICKWQHEIRQHWQSVHFGELNVQSDTDTHHFQVPVYLDDLNPDAVAVQLFANGEGGQCPTLYTMTRGEALSGAINSHNYHCTVPARHPVEAFTPRIIPYREGCLVPLESTEILWYR
;
A
#
# COMPACT_ATOMS: atom_id res chain seq x y z
N MET A 1 3.46 9.69 -24.05
CA MET A 1 4.92 9.87 -23.91
C MET A 1 5.61 8.93 -24.89
N PRO A 2 6.60 9.37 -25.70
CA PRO A 2 7.30 8.49 -26.61
C PRO A 2 8.16 7.48 -25.82
N VAL A 3 8.02 6.20 -26.14
CA VAL A 3 8.87 5.12 -25.64
C VAL A 3 9.94 4.84 -26.70
N THR A 4 11.20 4.76 -26.30
CA THR A 4 12.34 4.55 -27.21
C THR A 4 13.21 3.38 -26.77
N PRO A 5 13.89 2.67 -27.69
CA PRO A 5 14.84 1.62 -27.33
C PRO A 5 16.00 2.18 -26.51
N VAL A 6 16.40 1.47 -25.45
CA VAL A 6 17.69 1.72 -24.78
C VAL A 6 18.80 1.18 -25.67
N ARG A 7 19.81 2.02 -25.94
CA ARG A 7 20.95 1.66 -26.79
C ARG A 7 22.18 1.35 -25.95
N ASP A 8 22.98 0.41 -26.42
CA ASP A 8 24.30 0.12 -25.86
C ASP A 8 25.38 1.08 -26.40
N ALA A 9 26.63 0.86 -25.98
CA ALA A 9 27.77 1.69 -26.41
C ALA A 9 28.06 1.62 -27.92
N ALA A 10 27.59 0.58 -28.62
CA ALA A 10 27.71 0.44 -30.08
C ALA A 10 26.53 1.08 -30.84
N GLY A 11 25.53 1.62 -30.13
CA GLY A 11 24.29 2.15 -30.72
C GLY A 11 23.27 1.07 -31.08
N GLU A 12 23.55 -0.19 -30.75
CA GLU A 12 22.64 -1.31 -30.93
C GLU A 12 21.61 -1.35 -29.82
N TRP A 13 20.50 -2.06 -30.05
CA TRP A 13 19.50 -2.22 -29.00
C TRP A 13 20.08 -3.09 -27.87
N LEU A 14 20.11 -2.53 -26.66
CA LEU A 14 20.60 -3.20 -25.47
C LEU A 14 19.79 -4.48 -25.21
N ARG A 15 20.51 -5.60 -25.18
CA ARG A 15 20.00 -6.93 -24.84
C ARG A 15 20.70 -7.45 -23.58
N LEU A 16 19.90 -7.96 -22.66
CA LEU A 16 20.33 -8.62 -21.44
C LEU A 16 20.09 -10.12 -21.57
N GLU A 17 21.12 -10.91 -21.33
CA GLU A 17 21.04 -12.37 -21.37
C GLU A 17 20.79 -12.91 -19.97
N MET A 18 19.60 -13.46 -19.74
CA MET A 18 19.15 -14.01 -18.48
C MET A 18 19.28 -15.54 -18.48
N PRO A 19 20.08 -16.14 -17.59
CA PRO A 19 20.18 -17.58 -17.49
C PRO A 19 18.90 -18.15 -16.86
N PHE A 20 18.17 -18.94 -17.63
CA PHE A 20 16.99 -19.69 -17.19
C PHE A 20 17.30 -21.19 -17.21
N PRO A 21 16.49 -22.05 -16.56
CA PRO A 21 16.71 -23.49 -16.59
C PRO A 21 16.76 -24.03 -18.03
N GLY A 22 17.93 -24.54 -18.43
CA GLY A 22 18.19 -25.15 -19.73
C GLY A 22 18.27 -24.19 -20.92
N ARG A 23 18.17 -22.86 -20.73
CA ARG A 23 18.17 -21.88 -21.84
C ARG A 23 18.53 -20.47 -21.38
N THR A 24 18.85 -19.59 -22.32
CA THR A 24 19.02 -18.16 -22.07
C THR A 24 17.81 -17.40 -22.59
N VAL A 25 17.25 -16.50 -21.78
CA VAL A 25 16.18 -15.58 -22.17
C VAL A 25 16.78 -14.19 -22.39
N ILE A 26 16.50 -13.59 -23.54
CA ILE A 26 16.97 -12.25 -23.89
C ILE A 26 15.91 -11.22 -23.49
N LEU A 27 16.27 -10.24 -22.68
CA LEU A 27 15.44 -9.08 -22.38
C LEU A 27 15.96 -7.86 -23.14
N ARG A 28 15.08 -7.19 -23.86
CA ARG A 28 15.32 -5.87 -24.42
C ARG A 28 14.88 -4.80 -23.43
N ALA A 29 15.55 -3.66 -23.45
CA ALA A 29 15.17 -2.52 -22.63
C ALA A 29 14.60 -1.37 -23.48
N TRP A 30 13.51 -0.80 -23.00
CA TRP A 30 12.93 0.45 -23.49
C TRP A 30 13.05 1.53 -22.42
N GLN A 31 12.99 2.78 -22.83
CA GLN A 31 12.97 3.93 -21.92
C GLN A 31 11.92 4.97 -22.32
N ALA A 32 11.36 5.63 -21.31
CA ALA A 32 10.51 6.81 -21.46
C ALA A 32 10.95 7.89 -20.45
N GLN A 33 10.96 9.15 -20.89
CA GLN A 33 11.26 10.28 -20.02
C GLN A 33 9.96 10.77 -19.35
N VAL A 34 9.91 10.69 -18.01
CA VAL A 34 8.79 11.15 -17.18
C VAL A 34 9.26 12.33 -16.34
N GLY A 35 9.09 13.55 -16.88
CA GLY A 35 9.68 14.75 -16.27
C GLY A 35 11.20 14.60 -16.15
N ARG A 36 11.73 14.59 -14.92
CA ARG A 36 13.16 14.41 -14.63
C ARG A 36 13.58 12.95 -14.41
N VAL A 37 12.65 12.01 -14.45
CA VAL A 37 12.90 10.59 -14.15
C VAL A 37 12.84 9.77 -15.44
N THR A 38 13.79 8.85 -15.59
CA THR A 38 13.78 7.88 -16.69
C THR A 38 13.09 6.59 -16.24
N LEU A 39 12.02 6.21 -16.92
CA LEU A 39 11.35 4.92 -16.73
C LEU A 39 11.95 3.90 -17.70
N TYR A 40 12.49 2.81 -17.17
CA TYR A 40 12.94 1.66 -17.96
C TYR A 40 11.90 0.55 -17.96
N LEU A 41 11.69 -0.06 -19.12
CA LEU A 41 10.74 -1.16 -19.33
C LEU A 41 11.46 -2.34 -19.97
N LEU A 42 11.39 -3.51 -19.33
CA LEU A 42 11.97 -4.75 -19.85
C LEU A 42 10.96 -5.52 -20.69
N ASP A 43 11.42 -6.09 -21.79
CA ASP A 43 10.59 -6.79 -22.77
C ASP A 43 11.28 -8.07 -23.25
N SER A 44 10.64 -9.22 -23.04
CA SER A 44 11.14 -10.51 -23.49
C SER A 44 10.76 -10.85 -24.93
N ASN A 45 10.00 -9.99 -25.62
CA ASN A 45 9.54 -10.22 -27.00
C ASN A 45 10.65 -10.04 -28.07
N ASP A 46 11.82 -10.64 -27.88
CA ASP A 46 12.92 -10.65 -28.85
C ASP A 46 12.78 -11.82 -29.84
N PRO A 47 13.03 -11.64 -31.16
CA PRO A 47 13.00 -12.72 -32.14
C PRO A 47 13.96 -13.89 -31.88
N LEU A 48 15.03 -13.67 -31.11
CA LEU A 48 15.99 -14.71 -30.72
C LEU A 48 15.47 -15.59 -29.57
N ASN A 49 14.42 -15.15 -28.86
CA ASN A 49 13.77 -15.96 -27.84
C ASN A 49 12.79 -16.96 -28.46
N ALA A 50 12.64 -18.11 -27.79
CA ALA A 50 11.57 -19.05 -28.11
C ALA A 50 10.19 -18.40 -27.91
N ALA A 51 9.18 -18.90 -28.63
CA ALA A 51 7.82 -18.33 -28.59
C ALA A 51 7.23 -18.25 -27.17
N ALA A 52 7.51 -19.25 -26.32
CA ALA A 52 7.08 -19.25 -24.92
C ALA A 52 7.77 -18.14 -24.10
N ASP A 53 9.06 -17.91 -24.30
CA ASP A 53 9.83 -16.89 -23.56
C ASP A 53 9.46 -15.47 -24.00
N ARG A 54 9.12 -15.28 -25.28
CA ARG A 54 8.51 -14.03 -25.77
C ARG A 54 7.18 -13.70 -25.09
N GLY A 55 6.49 -14.72 -24.58
CA GLY A 55 5.23 -14.59 -23.85
C GLY A 55 5.37 -14.11 -22.41
N ILE A 56 6.58 -14.11 -21.82
CA ILE A 56 6.79 -13.73 -20.41
C ILE A 56 6.27 -12.31 -20.14
N THR A 57 6.54 -11.36 -21.04
CA THR A 57 6.10 -9.96 -20.91
C THR A 57 4.84 -9.61 -21.73
N ALA A 58 4.08 -10.61 -22.20
CA ALA A 58 2.94 -10.38 -23.09
C ALA A 58 1.66 -9.93 -22.36
N GLU A 59 1.46 -10.35 -21.10
CA GLU A 59 0.27 -10.03 -20.31
C GLU A 59 0.62 -9.74 -18.84
N LEU A 60 -0.05 -8.75 -18.26
CA LEU A 60 0.07 -8.40 -16.84
C LEU A 60 -0.72 -9.39 -15.98
N TYR A 61 -0.06 -10.03 -15.00
CA TYR A 61 -0.65 -11.07 -14.13
C TYR A 61 -1.24 -12.28 -14.89
N GLY A 62 -0.79 -12.53 -16.12
CA GLY A 62 -1.22 -13.65 -16.95
C GLY A 62 -0.39 -14.92 -16.75
N GLY A 63 -0.84 -16.00 -17.38
CA GLY A 63 -0.16 -17.30 -17.37
C GLY A 63 -0.38 -18.13 -16.10
N GLY A 64 0.51 -19.11 -15.87
CA GLY A 64 0.51 -19.96 -14.68
C GLY A 64 1.57 -19.56 -13.66
N PRO A 65 1.67 -20.28 -12.52
CA PRO A 65 2.66 -19.99 -11.48
C PRO A 65 4.11 -19.90 -11.97
N GLU A 66 4.50 -20.73 -12.95
CA GLU A 66 5.84 -20.66 -13.55
C GLU A 66 6.05 -19.39 -14.39
N THR A 67 5.07 -18.99 -15.20
CA THR A 67 5.14 -17.71 -15.94
C THR A 67 5.24 -16.53 -14.98
N ARG A 68 4.48 -16.56 -13.88
CA ARG A 68 4.52 -15.53 -12.86
C ARG A 68 5.91 -15.43 -12.20
N LEU A 69 6.50 -16.57 -11.83
CA LEU A 69 7.87 -16.61 -11.31
C LEU A 69 8.88 -16.03 -12.31
N GLN A 70 8.77 -16.40 -13.59
CA GLN A 70 9.64 -15.88 -14.66
C GLN A 70 9.51 -14.36 -14.79
N GLN A 71 8.30 -13.80 -14.71
CA GLN A 71 8.06 -12.36 -14.73
C GLN A 71 8.76 -11.64 -13.57
N GLU A 72 8.66 -12.18 -12.36
CA GLU A 72 9.27 -11.61 -11.17
C GLU A 72 10.80 -11.70 -11.20
N ILE A 73 11.37 -12.79 -11.73
CA ILE A 73 12.82 -12.90 -11.98
C ILE A 73 13.27 -11.87 -13.02
N CYS A 74 12.52 -11.70 -14.11
CA CYS A 74 12.83 -10.70 -15.14
C CYS A 74 12.79 -9.28 -14.55
N LEU A 75 11.79 -8.97 -13.72
CA LEU A 75 11.67 -7.66 -13.08
C LEU A 75 12.78 -7.42 -12.05
N GLY A 76 12.98 -8.35 -11.11
CA GLY A 76 13.94 -8.18 -10.02
C GLY A 76 15.39 -8.32 -10.46
N VAL A 77 15.75 -9.49 -10.99
CA VAL A 77 17.13 -9.77 -11.43
C VAL A 77 17.44 -9.02 -12.73
N GLY A 78 16.57 -9.12 -13.73
CA GLY A 78 16.76 -8.44 -15.02
C GLY A 78 16.78 -6.92 -14.88
N GLY A 79 15.94 -6.35 -14.00
CA GLY A 79 15.95 -4.93 -13.66
C GLY A 79 17.28 -4.49 -13.07
N TRP A 80 17.80 -5.24 -12.09
CA TRP A 80 19.11 -4.94 -11.49
C TRP A 80 20.26 -5.08 -12.50
N MET A 81 20.23 -6.11 -13.35
CA MET A 81 21.20 -6.29 -14.43
C MET A 81 21.20 -5.13 -15.42
N LEU A 82 20.02 -4.59 -15.76
CA LEU A 82 19.91 -3.40 -16.60
C LEU A 82 20.63 -2.20 -15.96
N LEU A 83 20.34 -1.92 -14.69
CA LEU A 83 20.97 -0.80 -13.97
C LEU A 83 22.49 -0.92 -13.97
N ARG A 84 23.02 -2.12 -13.67
CA ARG A 84 24.46 -2.40 -13.73
C ARG A 84 25.04 -2.19 -15.11
N ARG A 85 24.35 -2.64 -16.17
CA ARG A 85 24.80 -2.47 -17.57
C ARG A 85 24.82 -1.00 -17.99
N LEU A 86 23.90 -0.20 -17.46
CA LEU A 86 23.83 1.25 -17.71
C LEU A 86 24.78 2.06 -16.82
N GLY A 87 25.54 1.41 -15.92
CA GLY A 87 26.42 2.10 -14.97
C GLY A 87 25.67 2.86 -13.87
N ILE A 88 24.39 2.55 -13.65
CA ILE A 88 23.56 3.16 -12.61
C ILE A 88 23.75 2.37 -11.31
N GLN A 89 24.19 3.06 -10.26
CA GLN A 89 24.41 2.50 -8.93
C GLN A 89 23.50 3.20 -7.92
N PRO A 90 22.28 2.69 -7.69
CA PRO A 90 21.36 3.33 -6.75
C PRO A 90 21.73 3.04 -5.30
N ASP A 91 21.75 4.08 -4.46
CA ASP A 91 21.86 3.93 -3.00
C ASP A 91 20.59 3.28 -2.43
N ILE A 92 19.42 3.69 -2.91
CA ILE A 92 18.13 3.19 -2.46
C ILE A 92 17.49 2.32 -3.54
N CYS A 93 17.11 1.10 -3.17
CA CYS A 93 16.30 0.20 -3.97
C CYS A 93 14.94 0.04 -3.28
N HIS A 94 13.90 0.60 -3.89
CA HIS A 94 12.55 0.54 -3.35
C HIS A 94 11.73 -0.52 -4.09
N LEU A 95 11.33 -1.55 -3.36
CA LEU A 95 10.51 -2.66 -3.80
C LEU A 95 9.04 -2.32 -3.58
N ASN A 96 8.30 -2.23 -4.68
CA ASN A 96 6.85 -2.05 -4.65
C ASN A 96 6.16 -3.41 -4.70
N GLU A 97 5.69 -3.90 -3.55
CA GLU A 97 5.21 -5.26 -3.32
C GLU A 97 6.31 -6.34 -3.50
N GLY A 98 6.00 -7.59 -3.14
CA GLY A 98 6.93 -8.73 -3.24
C GLY A 98 7.42 -9.05 -4.66
N HIS A 99 6.74 -8.57 -5.71
CA HIS A 99 7.03 -8.91 -7.12
C HIS A 99 8.46 -8.57 -7.57
N ALA A 100 9.08 -7.57 -6.95
CA ALA A 100 10.44 -7.13 -7.27
C ALA A 100 11.49 -7.73 -6.33
N ALA A 101 11.12 -8.60 -5.38
CA ALA A 101 12.00 -9.01 -4.28
C ALA A 101 13.26 -9.76 -4.75
N PHE A 102 13.26 -10.36 -5.94
CA PHE A 102 14.49 -10.91 -6.53
C PHE A 102 15.60 -9.87 -6.76
N ALA A 103 15.28 -8.57 -6.83
CA ALA A 103 16.28 -7.51 -6.88
C ALA A 103 17.19 -7.51 -5.62
N ILE A 104 16.70 -7.99 -4.47
CA ILE A 104 17.49 -8.15 -3.24
C ILE A 104 18.65 -9.12 -3.49
N LEU A 105 18.36 -10.29 -4.08
CA LEU A 105 19.37 -11.31 -4.35
C LEU A 105 20.38 -10.83 -5.40
N ALA A 106 19.90 -10.16 -6.46
CA ALA A 106 20.77 -9.61 -7.51
C ALA A 106 21.68 -8.47 -6.99
N ARG A 107 21.16 -7.64 -6.08
CA ARG A 107 21.91 -6.58 -5.42
C ARG A 107 22.96 -7.14 -4.46
N ALA A 108 22.59 -8.12 -3.63
CA ALA A 108 23.52 -8.82 -2.74
C ALA A 108 24.63 -9.52 -3.54
N TYR A 109 24.28 -10.22 -4.63
CA TYR A 109 25.26 -10.83 -5.55
C TYR A 109 26.26 -9.81 -6.10
N SER A 110 25.77 -8.66 -6.57
CA SER A 110 26.63 -7.61 -7.11
C SER A 110 27.56 -7.05 -6.04
N HIS A 111 27.05 -6.78 -4.84
CA HIS A 111 27.85 -6.29 -3.73
C HIS A 111 28.94 -7.29 -3.33
N MET A 112 28.60 -8.59 -3.27
CA MET A 112 29.52 -9.69 -2.98
C MET A 112 30.71 -9.70 -3.95
N ARG A 113 30.44 -9.52 -5.25
CA ARG A 113 31.48 -9.46 -6.28
C ARG A 113 32.31 -8.19 -6.22
N ASP A 114 31.67 -7.06 -5.96
CA ASP A 114 32.33 -5.75 -5.93
C ASP A 114 33.26 -5.60 -4.71
N HIS A 115 32.94 -6.25 -3.57
CA HIS A 115 33.65 -6.08 -2.29
C HIS A 115 34.34 -7.34 -1.76
N GLY A 116 34.15 -8.49 -2.40
CA GLY A 116 34.77 -9.76 -2.01
C GLY A 116 34.35 -10.26 -0.62
N THR A 117 33.08 -10.05 -0.26
CA THR A 117 32.47 -10.58 0.98
C THR A 117 31.76 -11.91 0.70
N ASP A 118 31.28 -12.61 1.72
CA ASP A 118 30.32 -13.71 1.53
C ASP A 118 28.89 -13.18 1.29
N PHE A 119 27.96 -14.10 0.97
CA PHE A 119 26.57 -13.73 0.71
C PHE A 119 25.87 -13.16 1.95
N ALA A 120 26.11 -13.70 3.15
CA ALA A 120 25.47 -13.25 4.37
C ALA A 120 25.84 -11.79 4.70
N CYS A 121 27.13 -11.45 4.57
CA CYS A 121 27.63 -10.08 4.71
C CYS A 121 27.09 -9.18 3.59
N ALA A 122 27.10 -9.64 2.34
CA ALA A 122 26.60 -8.84 1.21
C ALA A 122 25.10 -8.53 1.34
N LEU A 123 24.30 -9.50 1.78
CA LEU A 123 22.90 -9.29 2.09
C LEU A 123 22.77 -8.28 3.24
N THR A 124 23.46 -8.49 4.36
CA THR A 124 23.42 -7.58 5.54
C THR A 124 23.81 -6.13 5.19
N ALA A 125 24.81 -5.94 4.33
CA ALA A 125 25.20 -4.62 3.84
C ALA A 125 24.09 -3.98 3.00
N THR A 126 23.55 -4.72 2.03
CA THR A 126 22.60 -4.18 1.05
C THR A 126 21.20 -3.96 1.59
N ARG A 127 20.79 -4.72 2.63
CA ARG A 127 19.50 -4.54 3.33
C ARG A 127 19.27 -3.10 3.81
N ALA A 128 20.33 -2.39 4.20
CA ALA A 128 20.25 -1.00 4.64
C ALA A 128 19.77 -0.02 3.56
N GLY A 129 20.04 -0.33 2.29
CA GLY A 129 19.55 0.44 1.15
C GLY A 129 18.27 -0.11 0.52
N ASN A 130 17.67 -1.16 1.08
CA ASN A 130 16.46 -1.80 0.55
C ASN A 130 15.23 -1.36 1.36
N ILE A 131 14.20 -0.93 0.64
CA ILE A 131 12.92 -0.48 1.20
C ILE A 131 11.81 -1.33 0.60
N PHE A 132 10.90 -1.82 1.42
CA PHE A 132 9.77 -2.64 0.99
C PHE A 132 8.43 -1.96 1.36
N THR A 133 7.66 -1.56 0.35
CA THR A 133 6.26 -1.17 0.55
C THR A 133 5.35 -2.36 0.26
N THR A 134 4.49 -2.73 1.21
CA THR A 134 3.39 -3.69 0.99
C THR A 134 2.09 -2.96 0.70
N HIS A 135 1.30 -3.48 -0.25
CA HIS A 135 -0.05 -3.01 -0.57
C HIS A 135 -1.13 -4.04 -0.27
N THR A 136 -0.73 -5.21 0.23
CA THR A 136 -1.58 -6.38 0.38
C THR A 136 -2.20 -6.42 1.79
N PRO A 137 -3.54 -6.31 1.93
CA PRO A 137 -4.19 -6.29 3.23
C PRO A 137 -4.53 -7.70 3.77
N VAL A 138 -4.29 -8.76 2.98
CA VAL A 138 -4.60 -10.15 3.34
C VAL A 138 -3.50 -11.11 2.89
N SER A 139 -3.10 -12.05 3.74
CA SER A 139 -1.95 -12.95 3.48
C SER A 139 -2.10 -13.85 2.24
N ALA A 140 -3.34 -14.11 1.80
CA ALA A 140 -3.64 -14.84 0.58
C ALA A 140 -3.32 -14.05 -0.71
N GLY A 141 -3.09 -12.74 -0.59
CA GLY A 141 -2.72 -11.87 -1.72
C GLY A 141 -1.24 -11.90 -2.08
N PHE A 142 -0.38 -12.50 -1.24
CA PHE A 142 1.04 -12.61 -1.53
C PHE A 142 1.34 -13.71 -2.56
N ASP A 143 2.22 -13.42 -3.51
CA ASP A 143 2.71 -14.41 -4.48
C ASP A 143 3.51 -15.51 -3.77
N ARG A 144 3.12 -16.77 -4.01
CA ARG A 144 3.72 -17.97 -3.43
C ARG A 144 4.06 -18.97 -4.53
N PHE A 145 5.27 -19.53 -4.47
CA PHE A 145 5.76 -20.49 -5.46
C PHE A 145 6.06 -21.85 -4.81
N PRO A 146 5.64 -22.97 -5.42
CA PRO A 146 6.01 -24.30 -4.94
C PRO A 146 7.54 -24.47 -4.83
N PRO A 147 8.05 -25.15 -3.78
CA PRO A 147 9.49 -25.30 -3.57
C PRO A 147 10.21 -25.94 -4.76
N GLU A 148 9.62 -26.94 -5.39
CA GLU A 148 10.23 -27.65 -6.53
C GLU A 148 10.40 -26.75 -7.75
N LEU A 149 9.43 -25.84 -7.95
CA LEU A 149 9.49 -24.83 -9.00
C LEU A 149 10.60 -23.82 -8.69
N MET A 150 10.65 -23.30 -7.45
CA MET A 150 11.68 -22.34 -7.05
C MET A 150 13.09 -22.94 -7.19
N THR A 151 13.32 -24.14 -6.66
CA THR A 151 14.60 -24.88 -6.74
C THR A 151 15.12 -24.97 -8.17
N ARG A 152 14.24 -25.20 -9.14
CA ARG A 152 14.64 -25.24 -10.56
C ARG A 152 15.25 -23.92 -11.03
N TYR A 153 14.65 -22.79 -10.66
CA TYR A 153 15.10 -21.45 -11.09
C TYR A 153 16.27 -20.91 -10.28
N VAL A 154 16.47 -21.39 -9.04
CA VAL A 154 17.62 -21.01 -8.20
C VAL A 154 18.74 -22.06 -8.20
N ALA A 155 18.74 -23.03 -9.12
CA ALA A 155 19.74 -24.11 -9.12
C ALA A 155 21.20 -23.62 -9.22
N GLY A 156 21.42 -22.48 -9.89
CA GLY A 156 22.75 -21.85 -9.97
C GLY A 156 23.16 -21.04 -8.72
N ALA A 157 22.27 -20.93 -7.72
CA ALA A 157 22.52 -20.16 -6.51
C ALA A 157 23.76 -20.66 -5.74
N SER A 158 24.00 -21.97 -5.70
CA SER A 158 25.15 -22.50 -4.95
C SER A 158 26.49 -22.05 -5.50
N GLU A 159 26.63 -22.04 -6.83
CA GLU A 159 27.82 -21.52 -7.49
C GLU A 159 27.89 -19.99 -7.38
N ALA A 160 26.75 -19.31 -7.52
CA ALA A 160 26.70 -17.85 -7.51
C ALA A 160 26.95 -17.23 -6.13
N PHE A 161 26.44 -17.83 -5.06
CA PHE A 161 26.43 -17.26 -3.71
C PHE A 161 27.32 -18.01 -2.70
N GLY A 162 27.80 -19.21 -3.04
CA GLY A 162 28.58 -20.04 -2.12
C GLY A 162 27.77 -20.59 -0.94
N ILE A 163 26.43 -20.63 -1.05
CA ILE A 163 25.50 -21.16 -0.04
C ILE A 163 24.65 -22.27 -0.66
N ASP A 164 24.10 -23.17 0.14
CA ASP A 164 23.21 -24.19 -0.39
C ASP A 164 21.83 -23.60 -0.81
N ILE A 165 21.10 -24.35 -1.64
CA ILE A 165 19.78 -23.93 -2.14
C ILE A 165 18.76 -23.78 -1.01
N GLU A 166 18.82 -24.60 0.06
CA GLU A 166 17.89 -24.48 1.17
C GLU A 166 18.09 -23.16 1.92
N THR A 167 19.32 -22.65 2.02
CA THR A 167 19.57 -21.31 2.56
C THR A 167 18.88 -20.21 1.75
N VAL A 168 18.83 -20.32 0.42
CA VAL A 168 18.07 -19.36 -0.42
C VAL A 168 16.57 -19.52 -0.21
N LEU A 169 16.06 -20.76 -0.21
CA LEU A 169 14.63 -21.03 -0.03
C LEU A 169 14.15 -20.59 1.35
N ALA A 170 14.97 -20.74 2.38
CA ALA A 170 14.69 -20.31 3.74
C ALA A 170 14.33 -18.82 3.81
N LEU A 171 14.90 -17.97 2.95
CA LEU A 171 14.57 -16.53 2.90
C LEU A 171 13.10 -16.26 2.58
N GLY A 172 12.44 -17.15 1.83
CA GLY A 172 11.03 -17.05 1.46
C GLY A 172 10.07 -17.87 2.32
N ARG A 173 10.52 -18.53 3.39
CA ARG A 173 9.70 -19.41 4.25
C ARG A 173 9.43 -18.79 5.61
N GLU A 174 8.23 -18.93 6.16
CA GLU A 174 7.95 -18.58 7.56
C GLU A 174 8.76 -19.47 8.51
N HIS A 175 8.80 -20.78 8.24
CA HIS A 175 9.57 -21.79 8.95
C HIS A 175 10.74 -22.28 8.07
N PRO A 176 11.97 -21.77 8.28
CA PRO A 176 13.13 -22.10 7.44
C PRO A 176 13.36 -23.59 7.23
N GLU A 177 13.06 -24.41 8.25
CA GLU A 177 13.26 -25.85 8.27
C GLU A 177 12.15 -26.65 7.55
N ASP A 178 10.96 -26.07 7.28
CA ASP A 178 9.90 -26.77 6.55
C ASP A 178 10.16 -26.72 5.05
N ARG A 179 10.77 -27.79 4.53
CA ARG A 179 11.12 -27.91 3.11
C ARG A 179 9.92 -27.92 2.16
N ARG A 180 8.71 -28.18 2.67
CA ARG A 180 7.47 -28.20 1.87
C ARG A 180 6.78 -26.84 1.82
N GLU A 181 7.20 -25.90 2.65
CA GLU A 181 6.58 -24.58 2.71
C GLU A 181 6.85 -23.82 1.40
N PRO A 182 5.79 -23.32 0.70
CA PRO A 182 5.95 -22.51 -0.50
C PRO A 182 6.80 -21.26 -0.26
N PHE A 183 7.58 -20.89 -1.26
CA PHE A 183 8.37 -19.66 -1.23
C PHE A 183 7.46 -18.44 -1.37
N ASN A 184 7.35 -17.63 -0.33
CA ASN A 184 6.57 -16.40 -0.29
C ASN A 184 7.46 -15.18 -0.57
N MET A 185 7.10 -14.42 -1.59
CA MET A 185 7.86 -13.25 -2.03
C MET A 185 7.86 -12.10 -1.02
N ALA A 186 6.80 -11.96 -0.23
CA ALA A 186 6.74 -10.95 0.83
C ALA A 186 7.71 -11.28 1.98
N TRP A 187 7.94 -12.57 2.28
CA TRP A 187 8.93 -13.00 3.27
C TRP A 187 10.36 -12.70 2.79
N LEU A 188 10.66 -12.90 1.50
CA LEU A 188 11.93 -12.47 0.92
C LEU A 188 12.09 -10.95 1.00
N ALA A 189 11.06 -10.19 0.67
CA ALA A 189 11.09 -8.72 0.65
C ALA A 189 11.40 -8.11 2.03
N ILE A 190 10.71 -8.58 3.09
CA ILE A 190 10.92 -8.11 4.46
C ILE A 190 12.28 -8.53 5.03
N ARG A 191 12.70 -9.79 4.84
CA ARG A 191 14.04 -10.24 5.28
C ARG A 191 15.16 -9.54 4.52
N GLY A 192 14.91 -9.15 3.27
CA GLY A 192 15.85 -8.42 2.43
C GLY A 192 15.88 -6.91 2.63
N SER A 193 15.09 -6.35 3.55
CA SER A 193 14.96 -4.90 3.75
C SER A 193 15.15 -4.50 5.22
N LEU A 194 15.59 -3.26 5.45
CA LEU A 194 15.63 -2.64 6.79
C LEU A 194 14.58 -1.53 6.98
N THR A 195 13.77 -1.28 5.97
CA THR A 195 12.68 -0.32 6.03
C THR A 195 11.47 -0.92 5.35
N VAL A 196 10.37 -1.00 6.09
CA VAL A 196 9.13 -1.63 5.62
C VAL A 196 7.95 -0.72 5.96
N ASN A 197 7.07 -0.47 5.00
CA ASN A 197 5.90 0.37 5.22
C ASN A 197 4.61 -0.16 4.57
N GLY A 198 3.49 0.12 5.23
CA GLY A 198 2.16 0.10 4.64
C GLY A 198 1.82 1.42 3.94
N VAL A 199 0.61 1.49 3.37
CA VAL A 199 0.19 2.55 2.42
C VAL A 199 -0.95 3.44 2.93
N SER A 200 -1.32 3.25 4.20
CA SER A 200 -2.18 4.08 5.05
C SER A 200 -1.88 3.73 6.51
N ARG A 201 -2.35 4.55 7.45
CA ARG A 201 -2.16 4.29 8.88
C ARG A 201 -2.77 2.97 9.31
N LEU A 202 -4.03 2.71 8.95
CA LEU A 202 -4.72 1.46 9.26
C LEU A 202 -4.00 0.26 8.64
N HIS A 203 -3.56 0.39 7.39
CA HIS A 203 -2.81 -0.67 6.73
C HIS A 203 -1.45 -0.94 7.37
N GLY A 204 -0.82 0.06 8.00
CA GLY A 204 0.37 -0.14 8.83
C GLY A 204 0.09 -1.13 9.96
N THR A 205 -1.01 -0.95 10.70
CA THR A 205 -1.45 -1.89 11.76
C THR A 205 -1.78 -3.27 11.20
N VAL A 206 -2.57 -3.35 10.13
CA VAL A 206 -2.88 -4.63 9.46
C VAL A 206 -1.61 -5.35 9.03
N SER A 207 -0.65 -4.62 8.45
CA SER A 207 0.62 -5.19 8.00
C SER A 207 1.42 -5.74 9.18
N ARG A 208 1.47 -5.06 10.34
CA ARG A 208 2.13 -5.60 11.54
C ARG A 208 1.57 -6.96 11.93
N ARG A 209 0.24 -7.09 11.96
CA ARG A 209 -0.43 -8.38 12.20
C ARG A 209 -0.08 -9.44 11.14
N LEU A 210 -0.04 -9.05 9.86
CA LEU A 210 0.32 -9.97 8.76
C LEU A 210 1.77 -10.46 8.84
N PHE A 211 2.71 -9.61 9.24
CA PHE A 211 4.13 -9.94 9.34
C PHE A 211 4.54 -10.45 10.73
N GLN A 212 3.64 -10.43 11.72
CA GLN A 212 3.86 -10.95 13.08
C GLN A 212 4.50 -12.34 13.13
N PRO A 213 4.15 -13.32 12.25
CA PRO A 213 4.77 -14.64 12.30
C PRO A 213 6.30 -14.63 12.13
N LEU A 214 6.86 -13.61 11.47
CA LEU A 214 8.32 -13.44 11.33
C LEU A 214 9.00 -12.87 12.58
N PHE A 215 8.22 -12.35 13.53
CA PHE A 215 8.72 -11.72 14.77
C PHE A 215 8.08 -12.39 15.99
N PRO A 216 8.35 -13.69 16.20
CA PRO A 216 7.71 -14.43 17.28
C PRO A 216 8.01 -13.79 18.64
N ARG A 217 6.99 -13.71 19.50
CA ARG A 217 7.07 -13.13 20.87
C ARG A 217 7.33 -11.62 20.94
N TRP A 218 7.48 -10.92 19.81
CA TRP A 218 7.48 -9.46 19.80
C TRP A 218 6.04 -8.93 19.90
N PRO A 219 5.78 -7.82 20.60
CA PRO A 219 4.47 -7.17 20.59
C PRO A 219 4.09 -6.72 19.17
N GLU A 220 2.81 -6.80 18.80
CA GLU A 220 2.33 -6.42 17.46
C GLU A 220 2.72 -4.97 17.10
N ASP A 221 2.63 -4.05 18.05
CA ASP A 221 3.00 -2.64 17.86
C ASP A 221 4.50 -2.42 17.61
N GLU A 222 5.35 -3.38 17.98
CA GLU A 222 6.80 -3.34 17.76
C GLU A 222 7.23 -4.11 16.50
N VAL A 223 6.30 -4.77 15.79
CA VAL A 223 6.60 -5.33 14.47
C VAL A 223 7.02 -4.17 13.55
N PRO A 224 8.20 -4.25 12.89
CA PRO A 224 8.90 -3.10 12.31
C PRO A 224 8.33 -2.68 10.95
N VAL A 225 7.04 -2.38 10.92
CA VAL A 225 6.30 -1.86 9.77
C VAL A 225 5.75 -0.49 10.12
N THR A 226 6.16 0.53 9.35
CA THR A 226 5.61 1.89 9.44
C THR A 226 4.53 2.10 8.38
N HIS A 227 4.16 3.34 8.08
CA HIS A 227 3.29 3.68 6.95
C HIS A 227 3.72 4.99 6.29
N VAL A 228 3.47 5.08 4.99
CA VAL A 228 3.39 6.34 4.24
C VAL A 228 2.08 6.30 3.49
N THR A 229 1.17 7.23 3.78
CA THR A 229 -0.13 7.22 3.13
C THR A 229 0.01 7.59 1.66
N ASN A 230 -0.61 6.80 0.77
CA ASN A 230 -0.65 7.11 -0.65
C ASN A 230 -1.18 8.53 -0.94
N GLY A 231 -0.74 9.07 -2.07
CA GLY A 231 -1.29 10.29 -2.65
C GLY A 231 -1.45 10.17 -4.16
N VAL A 232 -2.14 11.13 -4.75
CA VAL A 232 -2.34 11.23 -6.20
C VAL A 232 -1.72 12.48 -6.78
N HIS A 233 -1.23 12.38 -8.01
CA HIS A 233 -0.62 13.50 -8.70
C HIS A 233 -1.72 14.42 -9.24
N MET A 234 -2.02 15.48 -8.48
CA MET A 234 -3.17 16.36 -8.75
C MET A 234 -3.23 16.89 -10.18
N PRO A 235 -2.13 17.36 -10.80
CA PRO A 235 -2.15 17.84 -12.20
C PRO A 235 -2.46 16.77 -13.26
N SER A 236 -2.45 15.48 -12.90
CA SER A 236 -2.85 14.40 -13.81
C SER A 236 -4.33 14.09 -13.74
N TRP A 237 -5.04 14.61 -12.74
CA TRP A 237 -6.43 14.26 -12.45
C TRP A 237 -7.37 15.47 -12.36
N ASP A 238 -6.85 16.71 -12.34
CA ASP A 238 -7.70 17.90 -12.36
C ASP A 238 -8.31 18.13 -13.76
N SER A 239 -9.55 18.62 -13.79
CA SER A 239 -10.18 19.12 -15.01
C SER A 239 -9.62 20.51 -15.35
N ALA A 240 -9.89 20.98 -16.57
CA ALA A 240 -9.50 22.34 -16.98
C ALA A 240 -10.14 23.42 -16.08
N GLU A 241 -11.39 23.23 -15.68
CA GLU A 241 -12.12 24.11 -14.78
C GLU A 241 -11.54 24.07 -13.37
N ALA A 242 -11.16 22.89 -12.89
CA ALA A 242 -10.51 22.74 -11.60
C ALA A 242 -9.15 23.45 -11.62
N ASP A 243 -8.32 23.22 -12.64
CA ASP A 243 -7.03 23.92 -12.80
C ASP A 243 -7.20 25.44 -12.81
N ALA A 244 -8.22 25.95 -13.51
CA ALA A 244 -8.52 27.38 -13.56
C ALA A 244 -8.94 27.93 -12.18
N LEU A 245 -9.83 27.24 -11.47
CA LEU A 245 -10.26 27.63 -10.12
C LEU A 245 -9.07 27.67 -9.16
N TRP A 246 -8.32 26.56 -9.08
CA TRP A 246 -7.16 26.47 -8.22
C TRP A 246 -6.07 27.49 -8.61
N THR A 247 -5.87 27.78 -9.89
CA THR A 247 -4.94 28.82 -10.35
C THR A 247 -5.36 30.22 -9.90
N THR A 248 -6.66 30.50 -9.93
CA THR A 248 -7.20 31.82 -9.56
C THR A 248 -6.97 32.11 -8.07
N TYR A 249 -7.18 31.11 -7.21
CA TYR A 249 -7.14 31.30 -5.76
C TYR A 249 -5.81 30.92 -5.11
N CYS A 250 -5.10 29.91 -5.64
CA CYS A 250 -3.85 29.40 -5.06
C CYS A 250 -2.63 29.63 -5.98
N GLY A 251 -2.83 30.27 -7.13
CA GLY A 251 -1.76 30.56 -8.10
C GLY A 251 -1.39 29.38 -9.00
N LYS A 252 -0.77 29.70 -10.15
CA LYS A 252 -0.39 28.69 -11.17
C LYS A 252 0.67 27.69 -10.67
N SER A 253 1.46 28.10 -9.68
CA SER A 253 2.55 27.28 -9.10
C SER A 253 2.13 26.53 -7.83
N ARG A 254 0.83 26.48 -7.49
CA ARG A 254 0.28 25.83 -6.29
C ARG A 254 0.83 24.43 -6.00
N TRP A 255 1.04 23.61 -7.03
CA TRP A 255 1.55 22.23 -6.87
C TRP A 255 3.08 22.14 -6.91
N LEU A 256 3.80 23.27 -6.92
CA LEU A 256 5.26 23.32 -6.91
C LEU A 256 5.74 23.72 -5.51
N GLY A 257 6.33 22.77 -4.78
CA GLY A 257 6.95 23.01 -3.48
C GLY A 257 6.08 22.61 -2.29
N ASP A 258 6.11 23.42 -1.23
CA ASP A 258 5.35 23.20 0.01
C ASP A 258 3.88 23.59 -0.19
N LEU A 259 2.97 22.83 0.40
CA LEU A 259 1.52 22.97 0.22
C LEU A 259 0.82 23.65 1.41
N LYS A 260 1.58 24.19 2.37
CA LYS A 260 1.05 24.75 3.64
C LYS A 260 -0.07 25.76 3.49
N ASP A 261 0.03 26.68 2.53
CA ASP A 261 -0.91 27.80 2.42
C ASP A 261 -2.15 27.47 1.57
N ILE A 262 -2.13 26.35 0.83
CA ILE A 262 -3.17 25.99 -0.14
C ILE A 262 -4.55 25.86 0.50
N GLU A 263 -4.64 25.28 1.70
CA GLU A 263 -5.92 25.16 2.42
C GLU A 263 -6.51 26.53 2.72
N THR A 264 -5.68 27.46 3.22
CA THR A 264 -6.10 28.81 3.61
C THR A 264 -6.50 29.63 2.39
N ASP A 265 -5.74 29.53 1.30
CA ASP A 265 -6.00 30.24 0.06
C ASP A 265 -7.28 29.72 -0.61
N PHE A 266 -7.44 28.39 -0.69
CA PHE A 266 -8.61 27.80 -1.33
C PHE A 266 -9.90 28.08 -0.57
N ARG A 267 -9.86 28.19 0.76
CA ARG A 267 -11.05 28.54 1.56
C ARG A 267 -11.66 29.89 1.20
N GLN A 268 -10.90 30.78 0.56
CA GLN A 268 -11.37 32.10 0.09
C GLN A 268 -12.21 32.04 -1.19
N THR A 269 -12.33 30.88 -1.83
CA THR A 269 -13.12 30.70 -3.07
C THR A 269 -14.57 31.16 -2.91
N ALA A 270 -15.18 31.76 -3.94
CA ALA A 270 -16.61 32.05 -3.88
C ALA A 270 -17.46 30.76 -4.08
N ASP A 271 -18.59 30.64 -3.38
CA ASP A 271 -19.51 29.50 -3.55
C ASP A 271 -19.96 29.33 -5.01
N ALA A 272 -20.20 30.45 -5.70
CA ALA A 272 -20.61 30.46 -7.10
C ALA A 272 -19.54 29.86 -8.04
N ASP A 273 -18.25 30.07 -7.75
CA ASP A 273 -17.16 29.55 -8.58
C ASP A 273 -17.02 28.03 -8.42
N ILE A 274 -17.13 27.53 -7.18
CA ILE A 274 -17.16 26.09 -6.92
C ILE A 274 -18.37 25.44 -7.61
N TRP A 275 -19.55 26.05 -7.47
CA TRP A 275 -20.76 25.50 -8.10
C TRP A 275 -20.69 25.54 -9.62
N HIS A 276 -20.08 26.57 -10.20
CA HIS A 276 -19.83 26.67 -11.63
C HIS A 276 -18.93 25.54 -12.11
N LEU A 277 -17.78 25.33 -11.45
CA LEU A 277 -16.87 24.20 -11.69
C LEU A 277 -17.64 22.88 -11.73
N ARG A 278 -18.44 22.60 -10.69
CA ARG A 278 -19.19 21.35 -10.58
C ARG A 278 -20.26 21.19 -11.65
N SER A 279 -20.92 22.27 -12.03
CA SER A 279 -21.97 22.25 -13.06
C SER A 279 -21.38 21.92 -14.43
N VAL A 280 -20.24 22.52 -14.79
CA VAL A 280 -19.53 22.23 -16.05
C VAL A 280 -19.01 20.81 -16.05
N ALA A 281 -18.27 20.40 -15.01
CA ALA A 281 -17.70 19.06 -14.92
C ALA A 281 -18.76 17.94 -14.99
N ARG A 282 -19.93 18.15 -14.36
CA ARG A 282 -21.05 17.21 -14.43
C ARG A 282 -21.63 17.11 -15.84
N GLN A 283 -21.76 18.24 -16.55
CA GLN A 283 -22.21 18.26 -17.94
C GLN A 283 -21.27 17.46 -18.85
N GLU A 284 -19.95 17.63 -18.66
CA GLU A 284 -18.94 16.93 -19.45
C GLU A 284 -18.96 15.40 -19.23
N VAL A 285 -19.01 14.94 -17.97
CA VAL A 285 -19.06 13.49 -17.72
C VAL A 285 -20.35 12.86 -18.24
N ILE A 286 -21.48 13.59 -18.20
CA ILE A 286 -22.74 13.11 -18.77
C ILE A 286 -22.65 13.00 -20.29
N GLN A 287 -22.06 14.00 -20.95
CA GLN A 287 -21.84 13.94 -22.39
C GLN A 287 -20.92 12.77 -22.76
N PHE A 288 -19.84 12.57 -22.01
CA PHE A 288 -18.94 11.43 -22.17
C PHE A 288 -19.69 10.09 -21.98
N ALA A 289 -20.50 9.97 -20.93
CA ALA A 289 -21.26 8.77 -20.64
C ALA A 289 -22.30 8.45 -21.73
N ARG A 290 -23.00 9.47 -22.25
CA ARG A 290 -23.93 9.32 -23.39
C ARG A 290 -23.22 8.79 -24.63
N GLN A 291 -22.05 9.34 -24.97
CA GLN A 291 -21.25 8.90 -26.11
C GLN A 291 -20.76 7.46 -25.94
N ARG A 292 -20.25 7.11 -24.75
CA ARG A 292 -19.80 5.75 -24.44
C ARG A 292 -20.94 4.74 -24.49
N LEU A 293 -22.07 5.07 -23.87
CA LEU A 293 -23.25 4.20 -23.90
C LEU A 293 -23.74 3.96 -25.33
N GLN A 294 -23.78 5.00 -26.17
CA GLN A 294 -24.15 4.85 -27.58
C GLN A 294 -23.20 3.91 -28.32
N GLN A 295 -21.88 4.07 -28.13
CA GLN A 295 -20.87 3.21 -28.76
C GLN A 295 -20.99 1.76 -28.28
N GLN A 296 -21.21 1.55 -26.98
CA GLN A 296 -21.39 0.22 -26.39
C GLN A 296 -22.62 -0.48 -26.98
N LEU A 297 -23.77 0.20 -27.04
CA LEU A 297 -25.01 -0.34 -27.59
C LEU A 297 -24.86 -0.68 -29.08
N ALA A 298 -24.24 0.20 -29.86
CA ALA A 298 -23.97 -0.01 -31.27
C ALA A 298 -23.05 -1.23 -31.50
N ALA A 299 -22.01 -1.39 -30.69
CA ALA A 299 -21.09 -2.53 -30.77
C ALA A 299 -21.77 -3.87 -30.46
N THR A 300 -22.84 -3.86 -29.67
CA THR A 300 -23.67 -5.04 -29.36
C THR A 300 -24.86 -5.24 -30.31
N TYR A 301 -24.96 -4.46 -31.39
CA TYR A 301 -26.09 -4.49 -32.33
C TYR A 301 -27.46 -4.26 -31.66
N ALA A 302 -27.51 -3.40 -30.64
CA ALA A 302 -28.75 -3.02 -30.00
C ALA A 302 -29.67 -2.27 -30.99
N PRO A 303 -31.01 -2.30 -30.80
CA PRO A 303 -31.94 -1.57 -31.64
C PRO A 303 -31.62 -0.08 -31.75
N GLU A 304 -31.86 0.52 -32.93
CA GLU A 304 -31.61 1.95 -33.18
C GLU A 304 -32.31 2.86 -32.16
N ARG A 305 -33.52 2.48 -31.72
CA ARG A 305 -34.26 3.19 -30.66
C ARG A 305 -33.48 3.29 -29.35
N GLU A 306 -32.79 2.24 -28.93
CA GLU A 306 -31.99 2.24 -27.69
C GLU A 306 -30.73 3.11 -27.85
N CYS A 307 -30.12 3.07 -29.05
CA CYS A 307 -29.00 3.94 -29.38
C CYS A 307 -29.39 5.43 -29.38
N GLU A 308 -30.60 5.77 -29.84
CA GLU A 308 -31.13 7.14 -29.76
C GLU A 308 -31.49 7.54 -28.32
N GLN A 309 -32.06 6.63 -27.52
CA GLN A 309 -32.32 6.87 -26.10
C GLN A 309 -31.03 7.13 -25.29
N ALA A 310 -29.92 6.49 -25.66
CA ALA A 310 -28.63 6.73 -25.02
C ALA A 310 -28.14 8.19 -25.16
N LYS A 311 -28.55 8.90 -26.23
CA LYS A 311 -28.18 10.33 -26.43
C LYS A 311 -28.83 11.26 -25.41
N THR A 312 -29.94 10.84 -24.80
CA THR A 312 -30.70 11.62 -23.82
C THR A 312 -30.61 11.05 -22.40
N ALA A 313 -29.82 9.99 -22.19
CA ALA A 313 -29.59 9.41 -20.87
C ALA A 313 -28.90 10.42 -19.94
N LEU A 314 -29.23 10.39 -18.65
CA LEU A 314 -28.72 11.25 -17.58
C LEU A 314 -29.08 12.74 -17.76
N ASP A 315 -29.12 13.50 -16.66
CA ASP A 315 -29.44 14.94 -16.64
C ASP A 315 -28.35 15.72 -15.87
N PRO A 316 -27.75 16.77 -16.46
CA PRO A 316 -26.74 17.62 -15.80
C PRO A 316 -27.26 18.44 -14.60
N ASN A 317 -28.57 18.47 -14.36
CA ASN A 317 -29.14 19.09 -13.16
C ASN A 317 -29.42 18.08 -12.03
N THR A 318 -29.13 16.80 -12.25
CA THR A 318 -29.38 15.71 -11.31
C THR A 318 -28.10 15.32 -10.56
N LEU A 319 -28.21 15.07 -9.25
CA LEU A 319 -27.13 14.52 -8.43
C LEU A 319 -26.58 13.24 -9.05
N THR A 320 -25.30 13.28 -9.42
CA THR A 320 -24.62 12.17 -10.10
C THR A 320 -23.72 11.43 -9.12
N ILE A 321 -24.15 10.23 -8.73
CA ILE A 321 -23.40 9.34 -7.87
C ILE A 321 -22.56 8.40 -8.74
N GLY A 322 -21.28 8.25 -8.41
CA GLY A 322 -20.33 7.46 -9.16
C GLY A 322 -19.57 6.45 -8.32
N PHE A 323 -19.24 5.31 -8.92
CA PHE A 323 -18.14 4.48 -8.44
C PHE A 323 -17.51 3.71 -9.60
N ALA A 324 -16.18 3.63 -9.61
CA ALA A 324 -15.47 2.81 -10.57
C ALA A 324 -14.25 2.10 -9.99
N ARG A 325 -14.26 0.77 -10.07
CA ARG A 325 -13.16 -0.08 -9.57
C ARG A 325 -13.30 -1.53 -10.04
N ARG A 326 -12.31 -2.35 -9.69
CA ARG A 326 -12.38 -3.81 -9.82
C ARG A 326 -13.60 -4.34 -9.05
N PHE A 327 -14.38 -5.19 -9.69
CA PHE A 327 -15.46 -5.94 -9.06
C PHE A 327 -14.86 -7.13 -8.32
N ALA A 328 -14.91 -7.08 -6.99
CA ALA A 328 -14.36 -8.09 -6.09
C ALA A 328 -15.24 -8.18 -4.83
N ALA A 329 -15.28 -9.36 -4.20
CA ALA A 329 -16.16 -9.64 -3.06
C ALA A 329 -16.02 -8.62 -1.92
N TYR A 330 -14.79 -8.35 -1.49
CA TYR A 330 -14.52 -7.41 -0.40
C TYR A 330 -14.86 -5.96 -0.73
N LYS A 331 -14.87 -5.62 -2.01
CA LYS A 331 -15.22 -4.28 -2.45
C LYS A 331 -16.71 -4.05 -2.31
N ARG A 332 -17.58 -5.06 -2.46
CA ARG A 332 -19.05 -4.87 -2.38
C ARG A 332 -19.58 -3.77 -3.32
N PRO A 333 -19.18 -3.71 -4.62
CA PRO A 333 -19.72 -2.73 -5.58
C PRO A 333 -21.23 -2.92 -5.85
N ASN A 334 -21.83 -4.00 -5.37
CA ASN A 334 -23.25 -4.32 -5.46
C ASN A 334 -24.02 -3.99 -4.17
N MET A 335 -23.42 -3.30 -3.19
CA MET A 335 -24.07 -3.03 -1.90
C MET A 335 -25.39 -2.26 -2.03
N LEU A 336 -25.51 -1.34 -3.00
CA LEU A 336 -26.78 -0.68 -3.31
C LEU A 336 -27.87 -1.68 -3.76
N LEU A 337 -27.50 -2.81 -4.35
CA LEU A 337 -28.45 -3.84 -4.77
C LEU A 337 -28.94 -4.73 -3.61
N SER A 338 -28.52 -4.49 -2.37
CA SER A 338 -29.03 -5.23 -1.21
C SER A 338 -30.52 -4.97 -0.95
N ASP A 339 -31.03 -3.82 -1.39
CA ASP A 339 -32.44 -3.43 -1.33
C ASP A 339 -32.85 -2.76 -2.66
N PRO A 340 -33.14 -3.57 -3.71
CA PRO A 340 -33.47 -3.07 -5.04
C PRO A 340 -34.68 -2.14 -5.07
N ASP A 341 -35.69 -2.39 -4.23
CA ASP A 341 -36.90 -1.57 -4.18
C ASP A 341 -36.63 -0.19 -3.57
N ARG A 342 -35.74 -0.11 -2.58
CA ARG A 342 -35.27 1.17 -2.05
C ARG A 342 -34.38 1.90 -3.05
N LEU A 343 -33.48 1.20 -3.75
CA LEU A 343 -32.70 1.79 -4.84
C LEU A 343 -33.60 2.39 -5.93
N TYR A 344 -34.61 1.63 -6.36
CA TYR A 344 -35.57 2.07 -7.36
C TYR A 344 -36.29 3.35 -6.91
N ARG A 345 -36.78 3.41 -5.67
CA ARG A 345 -37.43 4.61 -5.11
C ARG A 345 -36.50 5.81 -5.04
N LEU A 346 -35.24 5.60 -4.68
CA LEU A 346 -34.22 6.66 -4.64
C LEU A 346 -33.98 7.26 -6.03
N LEU A 347 -33.78 6.39 -7.04
CA LEU A 347 -33.48 6.81 -8.40
C LEU A 347 -34.70 7.40 -9.12
N ASN A 348 -35.91 6.90 -8.82
CA ASN A 348 -37.15 7.37 -9.45
C ASN A 348 -37.86 8.49 -8.68
N ASN A 349 -37.17 9.18 -7.77
CA ASN A 349 -37.74 10.31 -7.04
C ASN A 349 -37.82 11.57 -7.92
N PRO A 350 -39.00 12.09 -8.26
CA PRO A 350 -39.12 13.26 -9.14
C PRO A 350 -38.76 14.59 -8.43
N ARG A 351 -38.81 14.62 -7.10
CA ARG A 351 -38.53 15.83 -6.31
C ARG A 351 -37.04 15.99 -6.03
N TYR A 352 -36.35 14.86 -5.82
CA TYR A 352 -34.91 14.80 -5.55
C TYR A 352 -34.28 13.73 -6.45
N PRO A 353 -34.15 14.00 -7.76
CA PRO A 353 -33.68 12.98 -8.69
C PRO A 353 -32.26 12.51 -8.35
N VAL A 354 -31.97 11.25 -8.61
CA VAL A 354 -30.61 10.70 -8.45
C VAL A 354 -30.29 9.85 -9.67
N GLN A 355 -29.03 9.89 -10.10
CA GLN A 355 -28.54 9.05 -11.20
C GLN A 355 -27.19 8.42 -10.85
N LEU A 356 -26.90 7.28 -11.48
CA LEU A 356 -25.72 6.46 -11.23
C LEU A 356 -24.84 6.34 -12.48
N LEU A 357 -23.54 6.56 -12.27
CA LEU A 357 -22.49 6.22 -13.21
C LEU A 357 -21.59 5.14 -12.62
N ILE A 358 -21.61 3.95 -13.23
CA ILE A 358 -20.91 2.77 -12.74
C ILE A 358 -19.89 2.36 -13.79
N ALA A 359 -18.67 2.04 -13.38
CA ALA A 359 -17.70 1.43 -14.27
C ALA A 359 -16.83 0.40 -13.54
N GLY A 360 -16.35 -0.62 -14.25
CA GLY A 360 -15.43 -1.57 -13.66
C GLY A 360 -15.24 -2.84 -14.46
N LYS A 361 -14.31 -3.67 -13.98
CA LYS A 361 -13.95 -4.97 -14.56
C LYS A 361 -13.89 -6.02 -13.45
N ALA A 362 -14.31 -7.24 -13.76
CA ALA A 362 -14.03 -8.41 -12.94
C ALA A 362 -12.85 -9.16 -13.55
N HIS A 363 -12.02 -9.80 -12.72
CA HIS A 363 -10.97 -10.67 -13.23
C HIS A 363 -11.60 -11.88 -13.96
N PRO A 364 -11.02 -12.39 -15.07
CA PRO A 364 -11.62 -13.50 -15.82
C PRO A 364 -11.86 -14.77 -14.98
N GLN A 365 -11.07 -14.99 -13.93
CA GLN A 365 -11.21 -16.12 -13.01
C GLN A 365 -12.03 -15.80 -11.75
N ASP A 366 -12.46 -14.55 -11.56
CA ASP A 366 -13.24 -14.12 -10.38
C ASP A 366 -14.74 -14.25 -10.64
N GLY A 367 -15.28 -15.42 -10.29
CA GLY A 367 -16.71 -15.72 -10.45
C GLY A 367 -17.62 -14.79 -9.63
N ALA A 368 -17.19 -14.39 -8.43
CA ALA A 368 -17.96 -13.50 -7.57
C ALA A 368 -18.06 -12.09 -8.17
N GLY A 369 -16.93 -11.54 -8.67
CA GLY A 369 -16.91 -10.26 -9.38
C GLY A 369 -17.82 -10.26 -10.62
N LYS A 370 -17.83 -11.35 -11.40
CA LYS A 370 -18.72 -11.49 -12.56
C LYS A 370 -20.19 -11.55 -12.16
N ALA A 371 -20.53 -12.28 -11.10
CA ALA A 371 -21.90 -12.36 -10.59
C ALA A 371 -22.42 -10.97 -10.15
N MET A 372 -21.57 -10.15 -9.53
CA MET A 372 -21.93 -8.77 -9.15
C MET A 372 -22.23 -7.87 -10.37
N ILE A 373 -21.48 -8.03 -11.47
CA ILE A 373 -21.80 -7.32 -12.74
C ILE A 373 -23.17 -7.78 -13.26
N GLN A 374 -23.43 -9.09 -13.26
CA GLN A 374 -24.71 -9.64 -13.69
C GLN A 374 -25.89 -9.13 -12.85
N GLN A 375 -25.72 -8.97 -11.53
CA GLN A 375 -26.75 -8.38 -10.66
C GLN A 375 -27.10 -6.95 -11.07
N TRP A 376 -26.11 -6.11 -11.39
CA TRP A 376 -26.36 -4.76 -11.90
C TRP A 376 -27.10 -4.78 -13.24
N THR A 377 -26.67 -5.63 -14.17
CA THR A 377 -27.35 -5.79 -15.46
C THR A 377 -28.81 -6.24 -15.27
N GLN A 378 -29.07 -7.22 -14.41
CA GLN A 378 -30.41 -7.70 -14.09
C GLN A 378 -31.29 -6.60 -13.48
N PHE A 379 -30.76 -5.82 -12.53
CA PHE A 379 -31.47 -4.69 -11.93
C PHE A 379 -31.90 -3.67 -12.99
N ILE A 380 -30.98 -3.27 -13.88
CA ILE A 380 -31.27 -2.30 -14.94
C ILE A 380 -32.35 -2.83 -15.91
N HIS A 381 -32.31 -4.12 -16.24
CA HIS A 381 -33.35 -4.74 -17.09
C HIS A 381 -34.70 -4.87 -16.39
N GLN A 382 -34.71 -5.11 -15.08
CA GLN A 382 -35.94 -5.25 -14.29
C GLN A 382 -36.73 -3.94 -14.19
N TYR A 383 -36.05 -2.78 -14.22
CA TYR A 383 -36.67 -1.46 -14.14
C TYR A 383 -36.35 -0.62 -15.39
N PRO A 384 -37.02 -0.84 -16.54
CA PRO A 384 -36.71 -0.15 -17.80
C PRO A 384 -36.86 1.37 -17.76
N ASP A 385 -37.68 1.89 -16.85
CA ASP A 385 -37.85 3.33 -16.59
C ASP A 385 -36.62 3.97 -15.94
N LEU A 386 -35.66 3.17 -15.44
CA LEU A 386 -34.35 3.62 -14.98
C LEU A 386 -33.26 3.61 -16.07
N ALA A 387 -33.54 3.17 -17.30
CA ALA A 387 -32.54 3.03 -18.36
C ALA A 387 -31.82 4.36 -18.71
N GLY A 388 -32.44 5.50 -18.40
CA GLY A 388 -31.83 6.84 -18.53
C GLY A 388 -31.21 7.39 -17.25
N ARG A 389 -31.25 6.67 -16.12
CA ARG A 389 -30.75 7.12 -14.80
C ARG A 389 -29.57 6.29 -14.29
N VAL A 390 -29.37 5.08 -14.82
CA VAL A 390 -28.25 4.21 -14.44
C VAL A 390 -27.48 3.85 -15.69
N VAL A 391 -26.22 4.28 -15.77
CA VAL A 391 -25.34 3.97 -16.89
C VAL A 391 -24.14 3.18 -16.40
N PHE A 392 -23.95 1.99 -17.00
CA PHE A 392 -22.78 1.15 -16.78
C PHE A 392 -21.80 1.29 -17.96
N ILE A 393 -20.65 1.92 -17.72
CA ILE A 393 -19.59 2.09 -18.71
C ILE A 393 -18.65 0.87 -18.64
N THR A 394 -18.60 0.11 -19.74
CA THR A 394 -17.68 -1.02 -19.88
C THR A 394 -16.26 -0.54 -20.14
N ASP A 395 -15.29 -1.42 -19.97
CA ASP A 395 -13.89 -1.17 -20.28
C ASP A 395 -13.22 -0.03 -19.50
N TYR A 396 -13.48 0.04 -18.19
CA TYR A 396 -12.79 0.96 -17.29
C TYR A 396 -11.27 0.98 -17.51
N ASP A 397 -10.76 2.17 -17.82
CA ASP A 397 -9.36 2.49 -18.08
C ASP A 397 -9.03 3.88 -17.50
N MET A 398 -7.85 4.41 -17.80
CA MET A 398 -7.43 5.73 -17.32
C MET A 398 -8.31 6.87 -17.84
N LEU A 399 -8.81 6.79 -19.07
CA LEU A 399 -9.64 7.82 -19.68
C LEU A 399 -11.05 7.84 -19.07
N VAL A 400 -11.65 6.66 -18.86
CA VAL A 400 -12.92 6.54 -18.14
C VAL A 400 -12.75 7.04 -16.70
N ALA A 401 -11.65 6.66 -16.04
CA ALA A 401 -11.34 7.15 -14.69
C ALA A 401 -11.26 8.68 -14.63
N GLU A 402 -10.54 9.30 -15.56
CA GLU A 402 -10.38 10.75 -15.67
C GLU A 402 -11.73 11.47 -15.73
N HIS A 403 -12.58 11.13 -16.70
CA HIS A 403 -13.90 11.76 -16.82
C HIS A 403 -14.80 11.52 -15.60
N LEU A 404 -14.78 10.32 -15.03
CA LEU A 404 -15.59 10.01 -13.85
C LEU A 404 -15.14 10.82 -12.64
N VAL A 405 -13.85 10.84 -12.32
CA VAL A 405 -13.36 11.55 -11.12
C VAL A 405 -13.45 13.06 -11.25
N GLN A 406 -13.45 13.58 -12.48
CA GLN A 406 -13.69 14.99 -12.76
C GLN A 406 -15.16 15.37 -12.59
N GLY A 407 -16.12 14.55 -13.07
CA GLY A 407 -17.51 15.00 -13.20
C GLY A 407 -18.53 14.47 -12.18
N VAL A 408 -18.27 13.38 -11.46
CA VAL A 408 -19.23 12.85 -10.47
C VAL A 408 -19.31 13.73 -9.22
N ASP A 409 -20.52 13.91 -8.66
CA ASP A 409 -20.73 14.76 -7.48
C ASP A 409 -20.40 14.02 -6.18
N LEU A 410 -20.75 12.73 -6.12
CA LEU A 410 -20.52 11.87 -4.97
C LEU A 410 -19.86 10.56 -5.42
N TRP A 411 -18.69 10.26 -4.86
CA TRP A 411 -17.97 9.03 -5.05
C TRP A 411 -18.25 8.07 -3.89
N ILE A 412 -18.79 6.89 -4.21
CA ILE A 412 -19.12 5.87 -3.19
C ILE A 412 -18.09 4.74 -3.21
N ASN A 413 -17.53 4.41 -2.04
CA ASN A 413 -16.73 3.20 -1.84
C ASN A 413 -17.24 2.41 -0.64
N THR A 414 -17.44 1.11 -0.81
CA THR A 414 -18.02 0.24 0.23
C THR A 414 -17.14 -0.97 0.56
N PRO A 415 -15.80 -0.84 0.65
CA PRO A 415 -14.96 -1.99 1.00
C PRO A 415 -15.36 -2.56 2.37
N ARG A 416 -15.06 -3.83 2.62
CA ARG A 416 -15.11 -4.40 3.97
C ARG A 416 -13.84 -4.01 4.71
N ARG A 417 -13.97 -3.46 5.91
CA ARG A 417 -12.84 -3.19 6.79
C ARG A 417 -12.25 -4.51 7.35
N PRO A 418 -10.92 -4.69 7.41
CA PRO A 418 -9.85 -3.77 7.04
C PRO A 418 -9.19 -4.11 5.67
N TRP A 419 -9.97 -4.52 4.68
CA TRP A 419 -9.47 -5.17 3.46
C TRP A 419 -9.18 -4.18 2.31
N GLU A 420 -9.38 -2.88 2.49
CA GLU A 420 -8.83 -1.85 1.60
C GLU A 420 -7.57 -1.24 2.23
N ALA A 421 -6.40 -1.51 1.63
CA ALA A 421 -5.13 -0.99 2.14
C ALA A 421 -5.04 0.56 2.12
N SER A 422 -5.67 1.20 1.13
CA SER A 422 -5.69 2.65 0.99
C SER A 422 -6.92 3.06 0.17
N GLY A 423 -6.79 3.17 -1.17
CA GLY A 423 -7.89 3.49 -2.08
C GLY A 423 -7.73 4.86 -2.74
N THR A 424 -6.90 4.95 -3.78
CA THR A 424 -6.57 6.25 -4.40
C THR A 424 -7.67 6.84 -5.28
N SER A 425 -8.71 6.09 -5.66
CA SER A 425 -9.81 6.61 -6.48
C SER A 425 -10.57 7.75 -5.79
N GLY A 426 -10.83 7.62 -4.49
CA GLY A 426 -11.46 8.68 -3.69
C GLY A 426 -10.58 9.91 -3.49
N MET A 427 -9.25 9.76 -3.59
CA MET A 427 -8.32 10.90 -3.55
C MET A 427 -8.35 11.72 -4.84
N LYS A 428 -8.61 11.09 -5.99
CA LYS A 428 -8.64 11.75 -7.31
C LYS A 428 -9.83 12.69 -7.47
N VAL A 429 -10.95 12.41 -6.80
CA VAL A 429 -12.15 13.27 -6.88
C VAL A 429 -11.98 14.59 -6.12
N LEU A 430 -11.03 14.65 -5.18
CA LEU A 430 -10.82 15.80 -4.30
C LEU A 430 -10.47 17.05 -5.10
N VAL A 431 -9.51 16.98 -6.02
CA VAL A 431 -9.08 18.16 -6.79
C VAL A 431 -10.18 18.74 -7.70
N ASN A 432 -11.20 17.93 -8.01
CA ASN A 432 -12.31 18.30 -8.89
C ASN A 432 -13.58 18.72 -8.13
N GLY A 433 -13.57 18.67 -6.80
CA GLY A 433 -14.73 19.01 -5.96
C GLY A 433 -15.81 17.94 -5.91
N GLY A 434 -15.49 16.69 -6.22
CA GLY A 434 -16.34 15.55 -5.88
C GLY A 434 -16.24 15.22 -4.38
N LEU A 435 -17.35 14.82 -3.78
CA LEU A 435 -17.40 14.40 -2.37
C LEU A 435 -17.30 12.88 -2.23
N ASN A 436 -16.88 12.41 -1.06
CA ASN A 436 -16.76 10.98 -0.78
C ASN A 436 -17.80 10.53 0.26
N LEU A 437 -18.38 9.36 0.02
CA LEU A 437 -19.06 8.54 1.02
C LEU A 437 -18.38 7.17 1.00
N SER A 438 -17.71 6.82 2.10
CA SER A 438 -16.97 5.57 2.15
C SER A 438 -17.01 4.90 3.51
N GLU A 439 -16.83 3.58 3.52
CA GLU A 439 -16.45 2.85 4.74
C GLU A 439 -15.24 3.49 5.41
N LEU A 440 -15.22 3.51 6.75
CA LEU A 440 -14.05 3.88 7.56
C LEU A 440 -12.96 2.83 7.40
N ASP A 441 -12.40 2.69 6.20
CA ASP A 441 -11.33 1.77 5.86
C ASP A 441 -10.29 2.46 4.97
N GLY A 442 -9.11 1.86 4.84
CA GLY A 442 -8.01 2.37 4.03
C GLY A 442 -7.69 3.83 4.32
N TRP A 443 -7.68 4.67 3.27
CA TRP A 443 -7.39 6.10 3.40
C TRP A 443 -8.51 6.89 4.07
N TRP A 444 -9.76 6.43 3.95
CA TRP A 444 -10.90 7.20 4.45
C TRP A 444 -10.96 7.19 5.98
N ALA A 445 -10.48 6.10 6.61
CA ALA A 445 -10.35 5.99 8.06
C ALA A 445 -9.48 7.10 8.70
N GLU A 446 -8.51 7.66 7.96
CA GLU A 446 -7.65 8.76 8.42
C GLU A 446 -8.02 10.13 7.83
N ALA A 447 -8.84 10.17 6.77
CA ALA A 447 -9.27 11.39 6.10
C ALA A 447 -10.59 11.95 6.66
N TYR A 448 -11.49 11.07 7.11
CA TYR A 448 -12.88 11.42 7.37
C TYR A 448 -13.04 12.37 8.56
N CYS A 449 -13.86 13.39 8.34
CA CYS A 449 -14.57 14.14 9.37
C CYS A 449 -15.92 14.61 8.79
N PRO A 450 -16.90 14.99 9.64
CA PRO A 450 -18.24 15.35 9.18
C PRO A 450 -18.28 16.52 8.19
N GLU A 451 -17.24 17.37 8.13
CA GLU A 451 -17.19 18.53 7.24
C GLU A 451 -16.79 18.19 5.80
N VAL A 452 -16.16 17.03 5.55
CA VAL A 452 -15.53 16.72 4.24
C VAL A 452 -16.24 15.61 3.45
N GLY A 453 -17.17 14.87 4.06
CA GLY A 453 -17.89 13.79 3.39
C GLY A 453 -18.80 13.03 4.34
N TRP A 454 -18.99 11.74 4.06
CA TRP A 454 -19.78 10.83 4.89
C TRP A 454 -19.05 9.50 5.10
N ALA A 455 -19.37 8.80 6.19
CA ALA A 455 -18.72 7.56 6.57
C ALA A 455 -19.71 6.43 6.85
N LEU A 456 -19.32 5.22 6.47
CA LEU A 456 -19.98 3.96 6.86
C LEU A 456 -19.15 3.24 7.93
N GLY A 457 -19.81 2.34 8.65
CA GLY A 457 -19.22 1.48 9.67
C GLY A 457 -19.04 2.13 11.03
N ASP A 458 -18.55 1.33 11.98
CA ASP A 458 -18.27 1.71 13.37
C ASP A 458 -16.77 1.78 13.69
N GLY A 459 -15.93 1.60 12.67
CA GLY A 459 -14.46 1.57 12.80
C GLY A 459 -13.90 0.26 13.38
N ARG A 460 -14.72 -0.80 13.52
CA ARG A 460 -14.30 -2.12 14.00
C ARG A 460 -14.21 -3.13 12.86
N GLU A 461 -13.49 -4.22 13.12
CA GLU A 461 -13.36 -5.34 12.18
C GLU A 461 -14.48 -6.35 12.46
N HIS A 462 -15.28 -6.69 11.43
CA HIS A 462 -16.42 -7.64 11.52
C HIS A 462 -16.30 -8.82 10.54
N ASP A 463 -15.11 -9.02 9.97
CA ASP A 463 -14.80 -10.08 9.00
C ASP A 463 -15.83 -10.21 7.86
N THR A 464 -16.39 -11.40 7.63
CA THR A 464 -17.42 -11.68 6.63
C THR A 464 -18.81 -11.86 7.24
N ASP A 465 -19.13 -11.12 8.30
CA ASP A 465 -20.47 -11.15 8.88
C ASP A 465 -21.50 -10.53 7.91
N LEU A 466 -22.41 -11.37 7.40
CA LEU A 466 -23.48 -10.96 6.51
C LEU A 466 -24.53 -10.08 7.20
N ALA A 467 -24.73 -10.24 8.51
CA ALA A 467 -25.64 -9.38 9.26
C ALA A 467 -25.07 -7.96 9.34
N TRP A 468 -23.74 -7.85 9.51
CA TRP A 468 -23.04 -6.56 9.47
C TRP A 468 -23.10 -5.91 8.08
N ASP A 469 -22.86 -6.67 7.00
CA ASP A 469 -23.04 -6.16 5.64
C ASP A 469 -24.44 -5.55 5.42
N GLN A 470 -25.48 -6.17 5.98
CA GLN A 470 -26.84 -5.67 5.90
C GLN A 470 -27.03 -4.37 6.72
N GLN A 471 -26.44 -4.28 7.92
CA GLN A 471 -26.51 -3.06 8.74
C GLN A 471 -25.83 -1.88 8.06
N GLU A 472 -24.65 -2.08 7.49
CA GLU A 472 -23.95 -1.03 6.73
C GLU A 472 -24.73 -0.63 5.48
N ALA A 473 -25.41 -1.57 4.81
CA ALA A 473 -26.26 -1.24 3.67
C ALA A 473 -27.45 -0.35 4.09
N GLN A 474 -28.05 -0.63 5.26
CA GLN A 474 -29.08 0.23 5.84
C GLN A 474 -28.53 1.60 6.25
N GLN A 475 -27.29 1.68 6.73
CA GLN A 475 -26.61 2.94 7.02
C GLN A 475 -26.38 3.74 5.74
N LEU A 476 -25.89 3.11 4.67
CA LEU A 476 -25.69 3.73 3.36
C LEU A 476 -26.97 4.37 2.85
N TYR A 477 -28.08 3.64 2.89
CA TYR A 477 -29.35 4.20 2.44
C TYR A 477 -29.86 5.34 3.33
N ARG A 478 -29.74 5.23 4.66
CA ARG A 478 -30.11 6.34 5.56
C ARG A 478 -29.31 7.60 5.26
N LEU A 479 -27.99 7.48 5.10
CA LEU A 479 -27.14 8.62 4.72
C LEU A 479 -27.56 9.22 3.38
N LEU A 480 -27.83 8.38 2.38
CA LEU A 480 -28.28 8.85 1.07
C LEU A 480 -29.61 9.60 1.15
N GLU A 481 -30.60 9.03 1.83
CA GLU A 481 -31.97 9.55 1.89
C GLU A 481 -32.14 10.74 2.82
N ASP A 482 -31.50 10.71 4.00
CA ASP A 482 -31.74 11.67 5.07
C ASP A 482 -30.76 12.85 5.03
N GLU A 483 -29.55 12.66 4.47
CA GLU A 483 -28.48 13.66 4.51
C GLU A 483 -27.98 14.07 3.12
N VAL A 484 -27.44 13.13 2.34
CA VAL A 484 -26.70 13.42 1.10
C VAL A 484 -27.59 14.02 0.02
N VAL A 485 -28.69 13.33 -0.32
CA VAL A 485 -29.61 13.77 -1.38
C VAL A 485 -30.30 15.08 -0.98
N PRO A 486 -30.85 15.24 0.24
CA PRO A 486 -31.40 16.52 0.68
C PRO A 486 -30.40 17.67 0.60
N LEU A 487 -29.14 17.46 1.04
CA LEU A 487 -28.11 18.51 1.05
C LEU A 487 -27.81 19.06 -0.35
N PHE A 488 -27.86 18.21 -1.39
CA PHE A 488 -27.64 18.64 -2.78
C PHE A 488 -28.79 19.50 -3.32
N TYR A 489 -30.02 19.28 -2.87
CA TYR A 489 -31.22 19.94 -3.43
C TYR A 489 -31.76 21.10 -2.60
N HIS A 490 -31.50 21.13 -1.30
CA HIS A 490 -32.04 22.14 -0.37
C HIS A 490 -31.12 23.36 -0.22
N GLN A 491 -31.61 24.37 0.50
CA GLN A 491 -30.84 25.54 0.94
C GLN A 491 -30.09 26.24 -0.21
N ARG A 492 -30.79 26.44 -1.33
CA ARG A 492 -30.27 27.19 -2.47
C ARG A 492 -30.32 28.69 -2.21
N ASP A 493 -29.26 29.41 -2.56
CA ASP A 493 -29.23 30.88 -2.53
C ASP A 493 -30.05 31.50 -3.68
N ALA A 494 -30.02 32.83 -3.78
CA ALA A 494 -30.72 33.57 -4.84
C ALA A 494 -30.26 33.23 -6.26
N ASN A 495 -29.06 32.66 -6.42
CA ASN A 495 -28.49 32.23 -7.69
C ASN A 495 -28.67 30.72 -7.94
N GLY A 496 -29.36 30.01 -7.04
CA GLY A 496 -29.60 28.57 -7.14
C GLY A 496 -28.44 27.71 -6.64
N CYS A 497 -27.42 28.27 -5.96
CA CYS A 497 -26.28 27.53 -5.42
C CYS A 497 -26.64 26.80 -4.12
N PRO A 498 -26.41 25.47 -3.99
CA PRO A 498 -26.68 24.73 -2.76
C PRO A 498 -25.57 24.97 -1.73
N CYS A 499 -25.69 26.01 -0.90
CA CYS A 499 -24.63 26.48 0.00
C CYS A 499 -24.08 25.40 0.93
N GLY A 500 -24.94 24.54 1.49
CA GLY A 500 -24.50 23.45 2.37
C GLY A 500 -23.64 22.40 1.66
N TRP A 501 -24.02 22.04 0.43
CA TRP A 501 -23.23 21.12 -0.41
C TRP A 501 -21.90 21.74 -0.82
N VAL A 502 -21.92 23.00 -1.25
CA VAL A 502 -20.71 23.74 -1.66
C VAL A 502 -19.76 23.98 -0.48
N GLY A 503 -20.27 24.24 0.71
CA GLY A 503 -19.46 24.32 1.93
C GLY A 503 -18.71 23.01 2.21
N LYS A 504 -19.36 21.86 2.03
CA LYS A 504 -18.71 20.54 2.17
C LYS A 504 -17.66 20.31 1.06
N ILE A 505 -17.92 20.75 -0.18
CA ILE A 505 -16.93 20.72 -1.26
C ILE A 505 -15.71 21.55 -0.89
N ARG A 506 -15.91 22.79 -0.44
CA ARG A 506 -14.83 23.70 -0.03
C ARG A 506 -13.92 23.07 1.03
N GLU A 507 -14.49 22.48 2.07
CA GLU A 507 -13.73 21.82 3.13
C GLU A 507 -13.01 20.57 2.62
N SER A 508 -13.67 19.74 1.81
CA SER A 508 -13.06 18.55 1.20
C SER A 508 -11.88 18.94 0.30
N MET A 509 -12.08 19.86 -0.63
CA MET A 509 -11.06 20.34 -1.56
C MET A 509 -9.90 20.98 -0.82
N GLY A 510 -10.17 21.97 0.03
CA GLY A 510 -9.13 22.76 0.71
C GLY A 510 -8.26 21.92 1.65
N ARG A 511 -8.87 21.02 2.43
CA ARG A 511 -8.14 20.21 3.43
C ARG A 511 -7.51 18.97 2.81
N LEU A 512 -8.29 18.19 2.07
CA LEU A 512 -7.88 16.84 1.67
C LEU A 512 -7.02 16.84 0.40
N THR A 513 -7.22 17.77 -0.54
CA THR A 513 -6.40 17.82 -1.78
C THR A 513 -4.91 17.97 -1.48
N PRO A 514 -4.43 18.94 -0.68
CA PRO A 514 -3.01 19.01 -0.36
C PRO A 514 -2.53 17.81 0.46
N GLN A 515 -3.34 17.33 1.40
CA GLN A 515 -3.02 16.20 2.28
C GLN A 515 -2.83 14.88 1.50
N PHE A 516 -3.65 14.60 0.49
CA PHE A 516 -3.59 13.35 -0.30
C PHE A 516 -2.91 13.56 -1.67
N SER A 517 -2.05 14.56 -1.77
CA SER A 517 -1.19 14.79 -2.94
C SER A 517 0.05 13.89 -2.92
N THR A 518 0.57 13.56 -4.11
CA THR A 518 1.89 12.91 -4.22
C THR A 518 3.03 13.79 -3.71
N ASN A 519 2.87 15.12 -3.63
CA ASN A 519 3.89 16.01 -3.09
C ASN A 519 4.16 15.68 -1.62
N ARG A 520 3.09 15.61 -0.82
CA ARG A 520 3.16 15.22 0.60
C ARG A 520 3.72 13.80 0.73
N MET A 521 3.15 12.84 -0.01
CA MET A 521 3.57 11.45 0.02
C MET A 521 5.07 11.29 -0.28
N LEU A 522 5.59 11.94 -1.34
CA LEU A 522 7.00 11.85 -1.70
C LEU A 522 7.91 12.56 -0.68
N GLN A 523 7.48 13.69 -0.12
CA GLN A 523 8.23 14.35 0.96
C GLN A 523 8.36 13.44 2.19
N GLU A 524 7.29 12.74 2.56
CA GLU A 524 7.32 11.73 3.63
C GLU A 524 8.27 10.59 3.28
N TYR A 525 8.14 9.96 2.10
CA TYR A 525 9.08 8.92 1.66
C TYR A 525 10.55 9.37 1.74
N VAL A 526 10.85 10.57 1.24
CA VAL A 526 12.22 11.10 1.24
C VAL A 526 12.73 11.33 2.67
N SER A 527 11.95 12.00 3.50
CA SER A 527 12.38 12.44 4.83
C SER A 527 12.37 11.32 5.88
N THR A 528 11.40 10.41 5.82
CA THR A 528 11.21 9.38 6.85
C THR A 528 11.82 8.04 6.46
N LEU A 529 11.95 7.73 5.16
CA LEU A 529 12.45 6.43 4.69
C LEU A 529 13.78 6.56 3.92
N TYR A 530 13.84 7.34 2.85
CA TYR A 530 14.98 7.30 1.92
C TYR A 530 16.25 7.92 2.49
N VAL A 531 16.15 9.11 3.09
CA VAL A 531 17.32 9.77 3.71
C VAL A 531 17.85 8.98 4.91
N PRO A 532 17.02 8.48 5.84
CA PRO A 532 17.51 7.60 6.91
C PRO A 532 18.16 6.31 6.39
N ALA A 533 17.55 5.62 5.42
CA ALA A 533 18.11 4.42 4.81
C ALA A 533 19.46 4.70 4.12
N ALA A 534 19.58 5.83 3.40
CA ALA A 534 20.83 6.20 2.74
C ALA A 534 21.95 6.49 3.74
N ARG A 535 21.63 7.15 4.87
CA ARG A 535 22.59 7.36 5.97
C ARG A 535 23.03 6.04 6.60
N LEU A 536 22.09 5.11 6.81
CA LEU A 536 22.41 3.78 7.36
C LEU A 536 23.29 2.97 6.40
N LEU A 537 22.99 3.01 5.09
CA LEU A 537 23.82 2.37 4.07
C LEU A 537 25.23 2.97 4.05
N ALA A 538 25.34 4.30 4.09
CA ALA A 538 26.64 4.99 4.14
C ALA A 538 27.44 4.62 5.40
N ALA A 539 26.78 4.47 6.55
CA ALA A 539 27.42 4.00 7.79
C ALA A 539 27.93 2.55 7.69
N ARG A 540 27.44 1.78 6.72
CA ARG A 540 27.84 0.39 6.43
C ARG A 540 28.71 0.26 5.18
N SER A 541 29.35 1.35 4.73
CA SER A 541 30.24 1.31 3.56
C SER A 541 31.52 0.52 3.81
N ASP A 542 31.98 0.46 5.06
CA ASP A 542 33.18 -0.28 5.45
C ASP A 542 32.89 -1.76 5.69
N ARG A 543 33.80 -2.61 5.20
CA ARG A 543 33.70 -4.06 5.29
C ARG A 543 33.75 -4.56 6.73
N ALA A 544 34.60 -3.99 7.59
CA ALA A 544 34.73 -4.43 8.97
C ALA A 544 33.46 -4.13 9.79
N THR A 545 32.77 -3.02 9.49
CA THR A 545 31.45 -2.72 10.07
C THR A 545 30.44 -3.83 9.75
N VAL A 546 30.31 -4.23 8.48
CA VAL A 546 29.38 -5.27 8.05
C VAL A 546 29.74 -6.64 8.62
N GLU A 547 31.01 -7.04 8.54
CA GLU A 547 31.49 -8.29 9.13
C GLU A 547 31.26 -8.33 10.65
N GLY A 548 31.41 -7.19 11.32
CA GLY A 548 31.08 -7.04 12.74
C GLY A 548 29.59 -7.27 13.04
N ILE A 549 28.68 -6.78 12.19
CA ILE A 549 27.24 -7.04 12.33
C ILE A 549 26.94 -8.53 12.13
N CYS A 550 27.51 -9.16 11.10
CA CYS A 550 27.29 -10.58 10.84
C CYS A 550 27.84 -11.47 11.96
N LYS A 551 29.02 -11.12 12.51
CA LYS A 551 29.57 -11.79 13.69
C LYS A 551 28.62 -11.66 14.89
N TRP A 552 28.10 -10.47 15.16
CA TRP A 552 27.12 -10.25 16.23
C TRP A 552 25.85 -11.08 16.04
N GLN A 553 25.29 -11.12 14.83
CA GLN A 553 24.11 -11.97 14.51
C GLN A 553 24.40 -13.47 14.70
N HIS A 554 25.63 -13.91 14.43
CA HIS A 554 26.04 -15.29 14.66
C HIS A 554 26.15 -15.60 16.15
N GLU A 555 26.82 -14.74 16.92
CA GLU A 555 26.97 -14.88 18.37
C GLU A 555 25.62 -14.92 19.07
N ILE A 556 24.69 -14.01 18.72
CA ILE A 556 23.32 -14.01 19.24
C ILE A 556 22.66 -15.36 19.00
N ARG A 557 22.60 -15.84 17.75
CA ARG A 557 21.94 -17.13 17.42
C ARG A 557 22.56 -18.32 18.14
N GLN A 558 23.88 -18.32 18.32
CA GLN A 558 24.59 -19.42 18.95
C GLN A 558 24.31 -19.51 20.46
N HIS A 559 24.29 -18.38 21.16
CA HIS A 559 24.28 -18.36 22.62
C HIS A 559 22.93 -17.95 23.24
N TRP A 560 21.94 -17.50 22.44
CA TRP A 560 20.67 -16.99 22.96
C TRP A 560 19.91 -17.99 23.85
N GLN A 561 20.03 -19.30 23.57
CA GLN A 561 19.33 -20.34 24.34
C GLN A 561 19.83 -20.45 25.79
N SER A 562 21.08 -20.05 26.07
CA SER A 562 21.66 -20.04 27.41
C SER A 562 21.26 -18.80 28.22
N VAL A 563 20.78 -17.75 27.56
CA VAL A 563 20.43 -16.48 28.20
C VAL A 563 19.21 -16.67 29.10
N HIS A 564 19.32 -16.23 30.35
CA HIS A 564 18.22 -16.30 31.31
C HIS A 564 18.27 -15.21 32.38
N PHE A 565 17.12 -14.99 33.02
CA PHE A 565 16.97 -14.11 34.18
C PHE A 565 17.19 -14.89 35.48
N GLY A 566 17.74 -14.21 36.49
CA GLY A 566 17.63 -14.61 37.89
C GLY A 566 16.33 -14.11 38.52
N GLU A 567 16.27 -14.08 39.84
CA GLU A 567 15.09 -13.63 40.58
C GLU A 567 14.92 -12.10 40.50
N LEU A 568 13.74 -11.64 40.07
CA LEU A 568 13.39 -10.22 40.03
C LEU A 568 13.11 -9.71 41.45
N ASN A 569 13.87 -8.71 41.89
CA ASN A 569 13.62 -7.98 43.11
C ASN A 569 12.98 -6.62 42.77
N VAL A 570 11.85 -6.30 43.41
CA VAL A 570 11.19 -5.01 43.26
C VAL A 570 11.00 -4.37 44.62
N GLN A 571 11.49 -3.14 44.76
CA GLN A 571 11.27 -2.30 45.93
C GLN A 571 10.39 -1.12 45.53
N SER A 572 9.34 -0.86 46.30
CA SER A 572 8.38 0.20 45.99
C SER A 572 8.38 1.24 47.11
N ASP A 573 8.56 2.50 46.72
CA ASP A 573 8.35 3.68 47.55
C ASP A 573 7.02 4.34 47.19
N THR A 574 6.66 5.48 47.82
CA THR A 574 5.39 6.18 47.56
C THR A 574 5.22 6.63 46.11
N ASP A 575 6.31 6.97 45.44
CA ASP A 575 6.28 7.61 44.11
C ASP A 575 6.98 6.79 43.02
N THR A 576 7.72 5.73 43.38
CA THR A 576 8.58 4.98 42.45
C THR A 576 8.65 3.49 42.74
N HIS A 577 8.83 2.71 41.67
CA HIS A 577 9.21 1.30 41.73
C HIS A 577 10.66 1.13 41.26
N HIS A 578 11.49 0.49 42.08
CA HIS A 578 12.87 0.13 41.78
C HIS A 578 12.95 -1.36 41.44
N PHE A 579 13.23 -1.68 40.19
CA PHE A 579 13.39 -3.03 39.68
C PHE A 579 14.87 -3.39 39.61
N GLN A 580 15.22 -4.58 40.09
CA GLN A 580 16.56 -5.14 40.03
C GLN A 580 16.49 -6.62 39.64
N VAL A 581 17.20 -7.02 38.60
CA VAL A 581 17.19 -8.40 38.09
C VAL A 581 18.60 -8.85 37.67
N PRO A 582 19.11 -9.98 38.19
CA PRO A 582 20.30 -10.62 37.67
C PRO A 582 20.04 -11.17 36.26
N VAL A 583 20.99 -10.98 35.34
CA VAL A 583 20.91 -11.49 33.96
C VAL A 583 22.17 -12.29 33.66
N TYR A 584 21.98 -13.50 33.17
CA TYR A 584 23.05 -14.43 32.81
C TYR A 584 23.13 -14.54 31.30
N LEU A 585 24.26 -14.12 30.72
CA LEU A 585 24.46 -14.01 29.27
C LEU A 585 25.36 -15.10 28.69
N ASP A 586 25.86 -16.01 29.52
CA ASP A 586 26.78 -17.08 29.11
C ASP A 586 28.03 -16.49 28.41
N ASP A 587 28.33 -16.88 27.17
CA ASP A 587 29.46 -16.34 26.40
C ASP A 587 29.12 -15.06 25.61
N LEU A 588 27.89 -14.53 25.69
CA LEU A 588 27.54 -13.28 25.01
C LEU A 588 28.19 -12.07 25.69
N ASN A 589 28.77 -11.19 24.87
CA ASN A 589 29.20 -9.88 25.33
C ASN A 589 27.99 -9.11 25.90
N PRO A 590 28.07 -8.57 27.13
CA PRO A 590 26.98 -7.77 27.70
C PRO A 590 26.59 -6.51 26.92
N ASP A 591 27.45 -6.02 26.02
CA ASP A 591 27.13 -4.92 25.09
C ASP A 591 26.35 -5.38 23.84
N ALA A 592 26.21 -6.69 23.62
CA ALA A 592 25.48 -7.28 22.49
C ALA A 592 23.96 -7.39 22.72
N VAL A 593 23.49 -7.01 23.91
CA VAL A 593 22.08 -7.09 24.33
C VAL A 593 21.66 -5.82 25.07
N ALA A 594 20.37 -5.54 25.06
CA ALA A 594 19.75 -4.54 25.92
C ALA A 594 18.72 -5.21 26.82
N VAL A 595 18.73 -4.86 28.09
CA VAL A 595 17.72 -5.28 29.06
C VAL A 595 16.75 -4.11 29.23
N GLN A 596 15.47 -4.39 29.09
CA GLN A 596 14.40 -3.39 29.10
C GLN A 596 13.31 -3.80 30.08
N LEU A 597 12.70 -2.82 30.73
CA LEU A 597 11.46 -2.99 31.46
C LEU A 597 10.32 -2.49 30.57
N PHE A 598 9.45 -3.41 30.16
CA PHE A 598 8.35 -3.15 29.25
C PHE A 598 7.03 -3.06 30.01
N ALA A 599 6.22 -2.05 29.73
CA ALA A 599 4.84 -1.95 30.20
C ALA A 599 3.89 -1.88 29.02
N ASN A 600 2.85 -2.73 29.03
CA ASN A 600 1.77 -2.66 28.06
C ASN A 600 1.08 -1.29 28.14
N GLY A 601 0.69 -0.74 26.99
CA GLY A 601 -0.15 0.45 26.97
C GLY A 601 -1.59 0.11 27.37
N GLU A 602 -2.19 0.91 28.25
CA GLU A 602 -3.60 0.79 28.61
C GLU A 602 -4.48 1.61 27.64
N GLY A 603 -5.66 1.08 27.28
CA GLY A 603 -6.68 1.84 26.54
C GLY A 603 -6.27 2.36 25.16
N GLY A 604 -5.34 1.68 24.47
CA GLY A 604 -4.83 2.10 23.16
C GLY A 604 -3.67 3.10 23.20
N GLN A 605 -3.07 3.33 24.38
CA GLN A 605 -1.79 4.02 24.49
C GLN A 605 -0.64 3.15 23.98
N CYS A 606 0.46 3.78 23.55
CA CYS A 606 1.66 3.04 23.17
C CYS A 606 2.30 2.37 24.40
N PRO A 607 2.95 1.20 24.23
CA PRO A 607 3.72 0.59 25.29
C PRO A 607 4.83 1.53 25.78
N THR A 608 5.13 1.48 27.07
CA THR A 608 6.23 2.24 27.66
C THR A 608 7.44 1.35 27.86
N LEU A 609 8.60 1.84 27.40
CA LEU A 609 9.87 1.12 27.43
C LEU A 609 10.87 1.87 28.30
N TYR A 610 11.45 1.20 29.28
CA TYR A 610 12.54 1.74 30.09
C TYR A 610 13.79 0.88 29.91
N THR A 611 14.88 1.48 29.45
CA THR A 611 16.18 0.77 29.40
C THR A 611 16.69 0.54 30.83
N MET A 612 17.02 -0.71 31.17
CA MET A 612 17.63 -1.04 32.45
C MET A 612 19.14 -0.79 32.37
N THR A 613 19.70 -0.20 33.44
CA THR A 613 21.12 0.09 33.53
C THR A 613 21.87 -1.16 33.99
N ARG A 614 22.96 -1.50 33.29
CA ARG A 614 23.87 -2.58 33.70
C ARG A 614 24.67 -2.13 34.93
N GLY A 615 24.49 -2.84 36.04
CA GLY A 615 25.22 -2.68 37.28
C GLY A 615 26.42 -3.63 37.41
N GLU A 616 26.72 -3.99 38.65
CA GLU A 616 27.88 -4.83 38.99
C GLU A 616 27.80 -6.25 38.38
N ALA A 617 28.96 -6.83 38.12
CA ALA A 617 29.09 -8.22 37.69
C ALA A 617 28.72 -9.17 38.85
N LEU A 618 28.06 -10.27 38.54
CA LEU A 618 27.71 -11.29 39.51
C LEU A 618 28.94 -12.14 39.85
N SER A 619 29.24 -12.25 41.15
CA SER A 619 30.36 -13.06 41.64
C SER A 619 30.20 -14.54 41.23
N GLY A 620 31.20 -15.07 40.53
CA GLY A 620 31.27 -16.49 40.16
C GLY A 620 30.54 -16.88 38.87
N ALA A 621 29.97 -15.92 38.13
CA ALA A 621 29.33 -16.16 36.84
C ALA A 621 29.98 -15.34 35.71
N ILE A 622 30.15 -15.94 34.54
CA ILE A 622 30.77 -15.30 33.36
C ILE A 622 29.72 -14.40 32.68
N ASN A 623 30.12 -13.20 32.24
CA ASN A 623 29.29 -12.19 31.56
C ASN A 623 27.91 -11.93 32.19
N SER A 624 27.79 -12.14 33.49
CA SER A 624 26.51 -12.05 34.19
C SER A 624 26.50 -10.79 35.05
N HIS A 625 25.44 -9.99 34.94
CA HIS A 625 25.36 -8.68 35.55
C HIS A 625 24.00 -8.47 36.19
N ASN A 626 23.98 -7.63 37.22
CA ASN A 626 22.75 -7.14 37.81
C ASN A 626 22.24 -5.93 37.03
N TYR A 627 20.99 -5.95 36.58
CA TYR A 627 20.37 -4.83 35.86
C TYR A 627 19.33 -4.15 36.73
N HIS A 628 19.29 -2.82 36.71
CA HIS A 628 18.35 -2.07 37.52
C HIS A 628 17.67 -0.92 36.76
N CYS A 629 16.44 -0.59 37.15
CA CYS A 629 15.67 0.51 36.58
C CYS A 629 14.74 1.09 37.66
N THR A 630 14.56 2.41 37.65
CA THR A 630 13.58 3.07 38.54
C THR A 630 12.52 3.75 37.68
N VAL A 631 11.26 3.46 37.94
CA VAL A 631 10.13 3.99 37.17
C VAL A 631 9.11 4.66 38.11
N PRO A 632 8.33 5.63 37.62
CA PRO A 632 7.24 6.22 38.41
C PRO A 632 6.18 5.17 38.79
N ALA A 633 5.67 5.21 40.02
CA ALA A 633 4.60 4.34 40.52
C ALA A 633 3.19 4.72 40.00
N ARG A 634 3.09 5.03 38.70
CA ARG A 634 1.82 5.39 38.03
C ARG A 634 0.98 4.16 37.68
N HIS A 635 1.65 3.02 37.48
CA HIS A 635 1.05 1.73 37.19
C HIS A 635 1.51 0.72 38.24
N PRO A 636 0.71 -0.31 38.55
CA PRO A 636 1.11 -1.37 39.47
C PRO A 636 2.35 -2.12 38.96
N VAL A 637 3.12 -2.71 39.88
CA VAL A 637 4.38 -3.45 39.56
C VAL A 637 4.14 -4.53 38.51
N GLU A 638 2.99 -5.20 38.56
CA GLU A 638 2.57 -6.28 37.67
C GLU A 638 2.34 -5.81 36.22
N ALA A 639 2.20 -4.50 35.98
CA ALA A 639 2.11 -3.94 34.64
C ALA A 639 3.46 -3.96 33.90
N PHE A 640 4.56 -4.19 34.62
CA PHE A 640 5.91 -4.17 34.08
C PHE A 640 6.49 -5.57 33.96
N THR A 641 7.15 -5.86 32.84
CA THR A 641 7.82 -7.13 32.60
C THR A 641 9.21 -6.88 32.02
N PRO A 642 10.29 -7.36 32.67
CA PRO A 642 11.62 -7.31 32.09
C PRO A 642 11.73 -8.15 30.81
N ARG A 643 12.51 -7.67 29.85
CA ARG A 643 12.87 -8.41 28.63
C ARG A 643 14.31 -8.15 28.23
N ILE A 644 14.92 -9.11 27.52
CA ILE A 644 16.23 -8.99 26.89
C ILE A 644 16.02 -9.03 25.38
N ILE A 645 16.61 -8.07 24.68
CA ILE A 645 16.64 -8.02 23.22
C ILE A 645 18.09 -7.93 22.74
N PRO A 646 18.40 -8.44 21.53
CA PRO A 646 19.67 -8.15 20.88
C PRO A 646 19.87 -6.65 20.72
N TYR A 647 21.10 -6.19 20.87
CA TYR A 647 21.45 -4.78 20.70
C TYR A 647 22.85 -4.63 20.11
N ARG A 648 22.96 -3.71 19.16
CA ARG A 648 24.23 -3.22 18.63
C ARG A 648 23.99 -1.83 18.03
N GLU A 649 24.91 -0.91 18.28
CA GLU A 649 24.85 0.41 17.67
C GLU A 649 24.86 0.29 16.12
N GLY A 650 23.93 0.98 15.45
CA GLY A 650 23.77 0.92 13.99
C GLY A 650 23.00 -0.30 13.46
N CYS A 651 22.44 -1.14 14.34
CA CYS A 651 21.52 -2.23 13.97
C CYS A 651 20.07 -1.89 14.30
N LEU A 652 19.14 -2.35 13.46
CA LEU A 652 17.70 -2.17 13.65
C LEU A 652 17.06 -3.51 14.07
N VAL A 653 16.76 -3.66 15.35
CA VAL A 653 16.09 -4.83 15.92
C VAL A 653 14.58 -4.53 16.00
N PRO A 654 13.69 -5.43 15.56
CA PRO A 654 13.93 -6.86 15.30
C PRO A 654 14.22 -7.26 13.84
N LEU A 655 14.45 -6.32 12.91
CA LEU A 655 14.75 -6.69 11.51
C LEU A 655 16.09 -7.43 11.38
N GLU A 656 17.10 -7.04 12.15
CA GLU A 656 18.44 -7.65 12.09
C GLU A 656 18.59 -8.91 12.94
N SER A 657 17.76 -9.08 13.97
CA SER A 657 17.78 -10.22 14.90
C SER A 657 16.41 -10.29 15.57
N THR A 658 15.72 -11.42 15.48
CA THR A 658 14.33 -11.56 15.93
C THR A 658 14.21 -12.12 17.35
N GLU A 659 15.34 -12.50 17.95
CA GLU A 659 15.42 -13.06 19.28
C GLU A 659 14.88 -12.08 20.34
N ILE A 660 14.14 -12.61 21.31
CA ILE A 660 13.61 -11.86 22.45
C ILE A 660 13.37 -12.82 23.61
N LEU A 661 13.77 -12.41 24.82
CA LEU A 661 13.56 -13.17 26.04
C LEU A 661 12.77 -12.33 27.04
N TRP A 662 11.56 -12.79 27.33
CA TRP A 662 10.72 -12.22 28.39
C TRP A 662 11.00 -12.90 29.73
N TYR A 663 11.01 -12.12 30.81
CA TYR A 663 10.96 -12.62 32.18
C TYR A 663 9.69 -13.49 32.35
N ARG A 664 9.81 -14.60 33.08
CA ARG A 664 8.73 -15.59 33.27
C ARG A 664 8.57 -15.95 34.73
#